data_AF-A0A7D5R2L1-F1
#
_entry.id   AF-A0A7D5R2L1-F1
#
_cell.length_a   1.000
_cell.length_b   1.000
_cell.length_c   1.000
_cell.angle_alpha   90.00
_cell.angle_beta   90.00
_cell.angle_gamma   90.00
#
_symmetry.space_group_name_H-M   'P 1'
#
loop_
_entity.id
_entity.type
_entity.pdbx_description
1 polymer ?
#
loop_
_entity_poly.entity_id
_entity_poly.type
_entity_poly.pdbx_seq_one_letter_code
_entity_poly.pdbx_strand_id
1 'polypeptide(L)'
;MKKQYFLGFLLLLTSTIGMLPSSVFANEAIDSDGDGVPNSIDFCPHLLEDYDPQYGNNIDGCPADFVPWYDVDYDGIQDHIDKCPTVKETYNKFQDEDGCPDLTPDVGKEIADSDGDGYPDYMDLCPNRPETFNGIDDKDGCPDDASSLRDSDRDGISDTLDSCILEPETYNFYLDTDGCPDSIDAVDSVYNFPDTDGDGIDDRWDQCLNEPENYNGYLDWDGCSDVLGASSNGLIDSDYDSILDSVDACPLDRENFNKFQDEDGCPDEIEYAISGDTDGDGILNQFDVCPYNKETYNKFQDEDGCPDSTVNNKSTYDSDGDGIVDNLDHCPNQPETFNGILDSDGCPDNLNSTLDSDMDGIPNISDDCPLEPETYNFFKDGDGCPDATDPITSSYLFPDVDGDGIDDRWDACLNEQENYNNYLDKDGCPDIPGISKSALSDIDYDLIPDIFDECPTIAEKYNQFQDEDGCPDTIAYDSFGDSDFDGIPDNIDQCPNARETFNRYLDDDGCPDLIADNKLTSDSDGDGIVDNLDSCPNQPETFNQFQDKDGCPDKFVFTLDSDMDGIVDVSDACPLEPETYNYYQDEDGCPDSTGSNVSSYTFPDSDGDGIDDRKDACVDEQENFNGYLDWDGCPDVLAAQSTTPTRIDSDGDGYHDAIDSCPTEPETWNKYNDHDGCPDIAPEQQRFVHDDDLDGIINDEDLCPLDPEDYDGDRDTDGCPDN
;
A
#
# COMPACT_ATOMS: atom_id res chain seq x y z
N MET A 1 95.82 -22.17 -14.36
CA MET A 1 96.09 -21.24 -15.47
C MET A 1 95.33 -21.70 -16.71
N LYS A 2 94.75 -20.73 -17.45
CA LYS A 2 93.69 -20.79 -18.47
C LYS A 2 93.95 -21.67 -19.72
N LYS A 3 92.87 -22.27 -20.27
CA LYS A 3 92.39 -22.37 -21.70
C LYS A 3 91.57 -23.67 -21.90
N GLN A 4 90.24 -23.67 -22.12
CA GLN A 4 89.40 -23.15 -23.22
C GLN A 4 89.19 -24.13 -24.40
N TYR A 5 87.93 -24.57 -24.53
CA TYR A 5 87.09 -24.83 -25.72
C TYR A 5 87.56 -25.81 -26.82
N PHE A 6 86.57 -26.43 -27.47
CA PHE A 6 86.63 -27.30 -28.67
C PHE A 6 86.82 -28.81 -28.46
N LEU A 7 85.70 -29.53 -28.42
CA LEU A 7 85.33 -30.51 -29.45
C LEU A 7 83.80 -30.75 -29.27
N GLY A 8 82.91 -29.95 -29.85
CA GLY A 8 82.63 -29.91 -31.29
C GLY A 8 81.49 -30.90 -31.56
N PHE A 9 80.23 -30.48 -31.51
CA PHE A 9 79.53 -29.89 -32.65
C PHE A 9 79.78 -30.69 -33.94
N LEU A 10 79.24 -31.90 -33.99
CA LEU A 10 78.90 -32.72 -35.16
C LEU A 10 78.53 -34.08 -34.57
N LEU A 11 77.29 -34.50 -34.48
CA LEU A 11 76.30 -34.62 -35.55
C LEU A 11 74.93 -34.63 -34.86
N LEU A 12 74.02 -33.67 -35.05
CA LEU A 12 73.30 -33.40 -36.30
C LEU A 12 72.66 -34.70 -36.81
N LEU A 13 71.31 -34.77 -36.75
CA LEU A 13 70.41 -35.92 -36.95
C LEU A 13 69.95 -36.52 -35.61
N THR A 14 68.95 -35.97 -34.93
CA THR A 14 67.56 -36.35 -35.24
C THR A 14 66.58 -35.37 -34.60
N SER A 15 66.51 -34.18 -35.17
CA SER A 15 65.23 -33.52 -35.33
C SER A 15 64.41 -34.35 -36.32
N THR A 16 63.40 -35.09 -35.86
CA THR A 16 62.18 -35.44 -36.62
C THR A 16 61.26 -36.37 -35.82
N ILE A 17 60.04 -35.89 -35.56
CA ILE A 17 58.78 -36.63 -35.73
C ILE A 17 58.47 -37.71 -34.68
N GLY A 18 57.67 -37.30 -33.69
CA GLY A 18 56.25 -37.57 -33.78
C GLY A 18 55.69 -38.69 -32.92
N MET A 19 54.37 -38.55 -32.74
CA MET A 19 53.39 -39.55 -32.32
C MET A 19 53.16 -39.64 -30.80
N LEU A 20 51.97 -39.14 -30.45
CA LEU A 20 51.17 -39.42 -29.26
C LEU A 20 51.30 -40.87 -28.81
N PRO A 21 51.02 -41.15 -27.53
CA PRO A 21 49.94 -42.10 -27.32
C PRO A 21 48.95 -41.70 -26.24
N SER A 22 47.74 -42.14 -26.52
CA SER A 22 46.54 -42.22 -25.71
C SER A 22 46.76 -42.91 -24.36
N SER A 23 46.04 -42.37 -23.37
CA SER A 23 45.31 -43.07 -22.29
C SER A 23 45.71 -44.49 -21.90
N VAL A 24 46.03 -44.67 -20.61
CA VAL A 24 45.53 -45.79 -19.79
C VAL A 24 45.34 -45.32 -18.34
N PHE A 25 44.15 -45.62 -17.83
CA PHE A 25 43.59 -45.41 -16.50
C PHE A 25 44.46 -45.83 -15.30
N ALA A 26 44.39 -45.03 -14.24
CA ALA A 26 44.39 -45.49 -12.85
C ALA A 26 43.18 -44.85 -12.15
N ASN A 27 42.45 -45.68 -11.41
CA ASN A 27 41.23 -45.39 -10.69
C ASN A 27 41.58 -44.51 -9.47
N GLU A 28 41.37 -43.19 -9.56
CA GLU A 28 41.43 -42.32 -8.38
C GLU A 28 40.11 -42.48 -7.65
N ALA A 29 40.16 -43.09 -6.46
CA ALA A 29 39.02 -43.09 -5.58
C ALA A 29 38.87 -41.65 -5.09
N ILE A 30 37.74 -41.03 -5.43
CA ILE A 30 37.45 -39.63 -5.08
C ILE A 30 37.32 -39.59 -3.56
N ASP A 31 38.10 -38.72 -2.94
CA ASP A 31 38.17 -38.40 -1.52
C ASP A 31 37.97 -36.88 -1.48
N SER A 32 36.74 -36.47 -1.18
CA SER A 32 36.23 -35.13 -1.47
C SER A 32 36.57 -34.12 -0.39
N ASP A 33 36.79 -34.55 0.85
CA ASP A 33 37.28 -33.71 1.96
C ASP A 33 38.77 -33.93 2.26
N GLY A 34 39.38 -34.96 1.69
CA GLY A 34 40.82 -35.19 1.72
C GLY A 34 41.32 -35.78 3.03
N ASP A 35 40.45 -36.45 3.80
CA ASP A 35 40.79 -37.04 5.09
C ASP A 35 41.49 -38.41 4.99
N GLY A 36 41.56 -38.97 3.78
CA GLY A 36 42.18 -40.25 3.47
C GLY A 36 41.21 -41.43 3.39
N VAL A 37 39.91 -41.24 3.58
CA VAL A 37 38.83 -42.21 3.40
C VAL A 37 38.12 -41.91 2.07
N PRO A 38 38.18 -42.81 1.07
CA PRO A 38 37.53 -42.51 -0.21
C PRO A 38 36.00 -42.52 -0.09
N ASN A 39 35.33 -41.54 -0.71
CA ASN A 39 33.87 -41.30 -0.67
C ASN A 39 32.99 -42.55 -0.79
N SER A 40 33.46 -43.59 -1.50
CA SER A 40 32.73 -44.85 -1.68
C SER A 40 32.58 -45.71 -0.41
N ILE A 41 33.40 -45.46 0.61
CA ILE A 41 33.38 -46.16 1.90
C ILE A 41 33.34 -45.18 3.08
N ASP A 42 33.26 -43.89 2.77
CA ASP A 42 33.17 -42.77 3.68
C ASP A 42 31.69 -42.48 3.96
N PHE A 43 31.31 -42.48 5.24
CA PHE A 43 29.95 -42.18 5.68
C PHE A 43 29.67 -40.67 5.72
N CYS A 44 30.69 -39.82 5.77
CA CYS A 44 30.59 -38.36 5.68
C CYS A 44 31.59 -37.82 4.62
N PRO A 45 31.35 -38.04 3.31
CA PRO A 45 32.30 -37.77 2.21
C PRO A 45 32.75 -36.31 1.98
N HIS A 46 32.32 -35.40 2.86
CA HIS A 46 32.57 -33.97 2.78
C HIS A 46 33.01 -33.40 4.14
N LEU A 47 33.26 -34.23 5.14
CA LEU A 47 33.57 -33.85 6.50
C LEU A 47 34.77 -34.65 7.03
N LEU A 48 35.89 -33.96 7.26
CA LEU A 48 37.14 -34.60 7.65
C LEU A 48 37.03 -35.46 8.92
N GLU A 49 37.37 -36.75 8.81
CA GLU A 49 37.61 -37.66 9.93
C GLU A 49 38.68 -37.09 10.88
N ASP A 50 38.36 -37.03 12.18
CA ASP A 50 39.22 -36.49 13.23
C ASP A 50 40.14 -37.54 13.89
N TYR A 51 39.99 -38.81 13.50
CA TYR A 51 40.78 -39.97 13.94
C TYR A 51 40.94 -40.03 15.47
N ASP A 52 39.88 -39.76 16.23
CA ASP A 52 39.94 -39.67 17.69
C ASP A 52 40.30 -41.05 18.32
N PRO A 53 41.50 -41.19 18.94
CA PRO A 53 41.93 -42.45 19.55
C PRO A 53 41.13 -42.82 20.82
N GLN A 54 40.29 -41.93 21.34
CA GLN A 54 39.53 -42.11 22.56
C GLN A 54 38.21 -42.89 22.36
N TYR A 55 37.60 -42.81 21.17
CA TYR A 55 36.35 -43.50 20.82
C TYR A 55 36.55 -44.76 19.95
N GLY A 56 37.81 -45.05 19.58
CA GLY A 56 38.22 -46.30 18.94
C GLY A 56 38.46 -46.12 17.44
N ASN A 57 39.42 -46.87 16.90
CA ASN A 57 39.88 -46.77 15.50
C ASN A 57 38.84 -47.27 14.47
N ASN A 58 37.55 -46.96 14.63
CA ASN A 58 36.55 -47.23 13.60
C ASN A 58 36.57 -46.04 12.64
N ILE A 59 37.40 -46.14 11.61
CA ILE A 59 37.52 -45.12 10.57
C ILE A 59 36.36 -45.34 9.62
N ASP A 60 35.27 -44.60 9.82
CA ASP A 60 34.08 -44.61 8.98
C ASP A 60 33.92 -43.33 8.15
N GLY A 61 34.89 -42.42 8.19
CA GLY A 61 34.91 -41.19 7.40
C GLY A 61 34.10 -40.05 8.03
N CYS A 62 33.76 -40.14 9.31
CA CYS A 62 33.03 -39.10 10.05
C CYS A 62 33.77 -38.75 11.34
N PRO A 63 33.73 -37.49 11.81
CA PRO A 63 34.20 -37.14 13.14
C PRO A 63 33.48 -37.96 14.23
N ALA A 64 34.22 -38.43 15.24
CA ALA A 64 33.72 -39.37 16.24
C ALA A 64 32.55 -38.84 17.11
N ASP A 65 32.26 -37.53 17.05
CA ASP A 65 31.21 -36.84 17.80
C ASP A 65 29.96 -36.50 16.94
N PHE A 66 29.83 -37.06 15.74
CA PHE A 66 28.72 -36.80 14.82
C PHE A 66 27.53 -37.77 15.02
N VAL A 67 26.36 -37.26 15.46
CA VAL A 67 25.07 -37.99 15.45
C VAL A 67 23.93 -37.08 14.96
N PRO A 68 23.28 -37.33 13.81
CA PRO A 68 22.30 -36.42 13.23
C PRO A 68 20.83 -36.84 13.47
N TRP A 69 20.06 -35.96 14.12
CA TRP A 69 18.62 -35.70 13.92
C TRP A 69 17.59 -36.81 14.22
N TYR A 70 17.28 -37.04 15.49
CA TYR A 70 16.04 -37.71 15.93
C TYR A 70 15.36 -36.84 16.99
N ASP A 71 14.09 -36.47 16.77
CA ASP A 71 13.13 -35.83 17.71
C ASP A 71 11.81 -36.60 17.50
N VAL A 72 11.54 -37.56 18.38
CA VAL A 72 10.51 -38.59 18.18
C VAL A 72 9.10 -38.11 18.51
N ASP A 73 8.96 -37.11 19.38
CA ASP A 73 7.67 -36.59 19.81
C ASP A 73 7.38 -35.17 19.28
N TYR A 74 8.30 -34.65 18.46
CA TYR A 74 8.20 -33.41 17.70
C TYR A 74 7.98 -32.21 18.61
N ASP A 75 8.65 -32.18 19.77
CA ASP A 75 8.60 -31.05 20.66
C ASP A 75 9.62 -29.95 20.30
N GLY A 76 10.61 -30.24 19.45
CA GLY A 76 11.63 -29.27 19.02
C GLY A 76 12.96 -29.42 19.76
N ILE A 77 13.08 -30.37 20.68
CA ILE A 77 14.32 -30.74 21.37
C ILE A 77 14.79 -32.10 20.83
N GLN A 78 16.08 -32.24 20.57
CA GLN A 78 16.62 -33.45 19.96
C GLN A 78 16.71 -34.58 20.99
N ASP A 79 16.34 -35.81 20.64
CA ASP A 79 16.28 -37.02 21.50
C ASP A 79 17.54 -37.30 22.35
N HIS A 80 18.71 -36.80 21.92
CA HIS A 80 19.97 -37.01 22.63
C HIS A 80 20.24 -35.95 23.72
N ILE A 81 19.53 -34.82 23.64
CA ILE A 81 19.51 -33.70 24.60
C ILE A 81 18.25 -33.78 25.45
N ASP A 82 17.16 -34.27 24.86
CA ASP A 82 15.88 -34.52 25.49
C ASP A 82 15.96 -35.69 26.51
N LYS A 83 15.51 -35.43 27.74
CA LYS A 83 15.45 -36.43 28.82
C LYS A 83 14.22 -37.33 28.72
N CYS A 84 13.20 -36.95 27.95
CA CYS A 84 11.99 -37.71 27.67
C CYS A 84 11.69 -37.86 26.16
N PRO A 85 12.55 -38.56 25.37
CA PRO A 85 12.51 -38.64 23.88
C PRO A 85 11.30 -39.32 23.22
N THR A 86 10.15 -39.42 23.89
CA THR A 86 8.94 -40.07 23.37
C THR A 86 7.67 -39.40 23.88
N VAL A 87 7.81 -38.37 24.71
CA VAL A 87 6.72 -37.65 25.35
C VAL A 87 6.98 -36.16 25.22
N LYS A 88 6.27 -35.55 24.26
CA LYS A 88 6.36 -34.13 23.89
C LYS A 88 6.31 -33.19 25.10
N GLU A 89 7.27 -32.27 25.21
CA GLU A 89 7.27 -31.15 26.14
C GLU A 89 6.00 -30.27 26.01
N THR A 90 5.59 -29.71 27.13
CA THR A 90 4.54 -28.70 27.24
C THR A 90 5.13 -27.37 27.68
N TYR A 91 5.78 -26.65 26.75
CA TYR A 91 6.38 -25.31 26.94
C TYR A 91 5.56 -24.40 27.87
N ASN A 92 5.87 -24.44 29.17
CA ASN A 92 5.09 -23.78 30.22
C ASN A 92 5.96 -22.88 31.10
N LYS A 93 7.15 -22.52 30.59
CA LYS A 93 8.16 -21.68 31.21
C LYS A 93 8.81 -22.31 32.44
N PHE A 94 8.72 -23.62 32.61
CA PHE A 94 9.29 -24.32 33.75
C PHE A 94 10.09 -25.54 33.28
N GLN A 95 11.42 -25.39 33.30
CA GLN A 95 12.40 -26.39 32.85
C GLN A 95 12.19 -26.89 31.40
N ASP A 96 11.59 -26.06 30.55
CA ASP A 96 11.34 -26.31 29.11
C ASP A 96 12.58 -26.69 28.27
N GLU A 97 13.79 -26.68 28.83
CA GLU A 97 15.05 -27.00 28.14
C GLU A 97 15.41 -28.49 28.19
N ASP A 98 14.70 -29.31 28.98
CA ASP A 98 15.06 -30.72 29.18
C ASP A 98 14.16 -31.75 28.48
N GLY A 99 13.16 -31.28 27.73
CA GLY A 99 12.28 -32.08 26.85
C GLY A 99 11.29 -32.99 27.57
N CYS A 100 11.15 -32.86 28.89
CA CYS A 100 10.21 -33.65 29.68
C CYS A 100 9.00 -32.82 30.13
N PRO A 101 7.75 -33.16 29.75
CA PRO A 101 6.58 -32.37 30.07
C PRO A 101 6.43 -32.16 31.57
N ASP A 102 6.68 -30.93 31.95
CA ASP A 102 6.76 -30.54 33.33
C ASP A 102 5.40 -30.09 33.85
N LEU A 103 5.03 -30.55 35.03
CA LEU A 103 3.87 -30.01 35.74
C LEU A 103 4.39 -28.87 36.61
N THR A 104 3.87 -27.65 36.37
CA THR A 104 4.03 -26.51 37.29
C THR A 104 3.88 -27.03 38.72
N PRO A 105 4.90 -26.85 39.60
CA PRO A 105 4.87 -27.47 40.90
C PRO A 105 3.94 -26.67 41.80
N ASP A 106 2.65 -27.00 41.72
CA ASP A 106 1.67 -26.49 42.64
C ASP A 106 0.74 -27.60 43.09
N VAL A 107 1.25 -28.47 43.97
CA VAL A 107 0.54 -28.87 45.20
C VAL A 107 1.55 -29.34 46.27
N GLY A 108 1.66 -28.60 47.38
CA GLY A 108 1.71 -29.27 48.69
C GLY A 108 2.86 -28.98 49.65
N LYS A 109 3.48 -27.81 49.62
CA LYS A 109 4.15 -27.26 50.81
C LYS A 109 3.89 -25.78 50.89
N GLU A 110 3.19 -25.37 51.95
CA GLU A 110 3.07 -23.98 52.37
C GLU A 110 4.46 -23.34 52.30
N ILE A 111 4.62 -22.48 51.30
CA ILE A 111 5.70 -21.51 51.28
C ILE A 111 5.42 -20.59 52.47
N ALA A 112 6.42 -20.36 53.32
CA ALA A 112 6.22 -19.51 54.49
C ALA A 112 5.90 -18.10 53.99
N ASP A 113 4.72 -17.62 54.33
CA ASP A 113 4.22 -16.25 54.14
C ASP A 113 3.79 -15.82 55.55
N SER A 114 4.69 -15.13 56.23
CA SER A 114 4.68 -14.91 57.67
C SER A 114 3.72 -13.82 58.10
N ASP A 115 3.31 -12.91 57.21
CA ASP A 115 2.32 -11.86 57.45
C ASP A 115 1.05 -11.97 56.60
N GLY A 116 1.03 -12.86 55.61
CA GLY A 116 -0.17 -13.30 54.92
C GLY A 116 -0.67 -12.35 53.85
N ASP A 117 0.23 -11.56 53.25
CA ASP A 117 -0.11 -10.57 52.21
C ASP A 117 -0.09 -11.13 50.78
N GLY A 118 0.37 -12.38 50.61
CA GLY A 118 0.46 -13.05 49.32
C GLY A 118 1.86 -13.12 48.73
N TYR A 119 2.86 -12.50 49.37
CA TYR A 119 4.27 -12.63 49.01
C TYR A 119 4.97 -13.68 49.91
N PRO A 120 5.65 -14.69 49.34
CA PRO A 120 6.44 -15.62 50.15
C PRO A 120 7.60 -14.92 50.88
N ASP A 121 7.92 -15.32 52.11
CA ASP A 121 8.98 -14.77 52.98
C ASP A 121 10.37 -14.63 52.31
N TYR A 122 10.65 -15.40 51.25
CA TYR A 122 11.94 -15.32 50.53
C TYR A 122 11.92 -14.33 49.37
N MET A 123 10.74 -13.88 48.94
CA MET A 123 10.48 -12.89 47.89
C MET A 123 9.99 -11.55 48.47
N ASP A 124 9.47 -11.57 49.69
CA ASP A 124 9.02 -10.41 50.44
C ASP A 124 10.21 -9.65 51.07
N LEU A 125 10.36 -8.35 50.77
CA LEU A 125 11.38 -7.49 51.40
C LEU A 125 11.05 -7.18 52.88
N CYS A 126 9.80 -7.30 53.25
CA CYS A 126 9.25 -7.11 54.58
C CYS A 126 8.48 -8.33 55.13
N PRO A 127 9.10 -9.53 55.32
CA PRO A 127 8.45 -10.80 55.71
C PRO A 127 7.66 -10.85 57.04
N ASN A 128 7.44 -9.73 57.72
CA ASN A 128 6.68 -9.65 58.96
C ASN A 128 5.75 -8.42 58.99
N ARG A 129 5.62 -7.70 57.88
CA ARG A 129 4.75 -6.53 57.72
C ARG A 129 4.02 -6.67 56.38
N PRO A 130 2.69 -6.86 56.42
CA PRO A 130 1.94 -7.11 55.20
C PRO A 130 1.91 -5.87 54.31
N GLU A 131 2.03 -6.11 53.01
CA GLU A 131 1.84 -5.17 51.91
C GLU A 131 0.51 -4.41 52.03
N THR A 132 0.55 -3.13 51.66
CA THR A 132 -0.59 -2.25 51.52
C THR A 132 -0.87 -1.97 50.06
N PHE A 133 -1.58 -2.87 49.36
CA PHE A 133 -2.00 -2.69 47.96
C PHE A 133 -2.72 -1.35 47.73
N ASN A 134 -1.97 -0.33 47.30
CA ASN A 134 -2.45 1.05 47.14
C ASN A 134 -2.08 1.67 45.78
N GLY A 135 -1.44 0.88 44.90
CA GLY A 135 -1.10 1.26 43.53
C GLY A 135 0.31 1.81 43.36
N ILE A 136 1.14 1.73 44.40
CA ILE A 136 2.51 2.25 44.40
C ILE A 136 3.38 1.16 45.02
N ASP A 137 4.47 0.80 44.37
CA ASP A 137 5.45 -0.19 44.83
C ASP A 137 4.87 -1.56 45.32
N ASP A 138 3.61 -1.88 44.96
CA ASP A 138 2.83 -3.06 45.35
C ASP A 138 3.49 -4.44 45.03
N LYS A 139 4.70 -4.47 44.45
CA LYS A 139 5.46 -5.66 44.02
C LYS A 139 6.56 -6.10 44.99
N ASP A 140 6.92 -5.28 45.98
CA ASP A 140 8.08 -5.56 46.84
C ASP A 140 7.73 -6.25 48.18
N GLY A 141 6.43 -6.34 48.52
CA GLY A 141 5.94 -6.97 49.74
C GLY A 141 6.04 -6.06 50.99
N CYS A 142 6.44 -4.80 50.83
CA CYS A 142 6.61 -3.85 51.90
C CYS A 142 5.48 -2.79 51.93
N PRO A 143 4.84 -2.54 53.09
CA PRO A 143 3.84 -1.49 53.20
C PRO A 143 4.44 -0.09 52.98
N ASP A 144 3.89 0.61 51.99
CA ASP A 144 4.26 1.98 51.65
C ASP A 144 3.89 2.98 52.76
N ASP A 145 4.80 3.92 53.01
CA ASP A 145 4.52 5.07 53.84
C ASP A 145 4.67 6.37 53.04
N ALA A 146 4.11 7.47 53.54
CA ALA A 146 4.17 8.77 52.85
C ALA A 146 5.60 9.32 52.67
N SER A 147 6.65 8.61 53.12
CA SER A 147 8.05 8.91 52.83
C SER A 147 8.67 8.02 51.75
N SER A 148 8.13 6.81 51.48
CA SER A 148 8.47 6.03 50.27
C SER A 148 7.80 6.60 49.02
N LEU A 149 6.68 7.32 49.16
CA LEU A 149 5.95 7.97 48.05
C LEU A 149 6.57 9.27 47.53
N ARG A 150 7.84 9.54 47.83
CA ARG A 150 8.49 10.75 47.35
C ARG A 150 9.06 10.45 45.97
N ASP A 151 8.55 11.13 44.96
CA ASP A 151 8.99 11.06 43.57
C ASP A 151 9.40 12.49 43.19
N SER A 152 10.71 12.73 43.12
CA SER A 152 11.32 14.06 43.07
C SER A 152 11.34 14.67 41.67
N ASP A 153 11.42 13.85 40.63
CA ASP A 153 11.47 14.19 39.20
C ASP A 153 10.19 13.83 38.42
N ARG A 154 9.28 13.06 39.03
CA ARG A 154 7.91 12.80 38.57
C ARG A 154 7.81 11.90 37.35
N ASP A 155 8.69 10.93 37.25
CA ASP A 155 8.65 9.92 36.19
C ASP A 155 7.76 8.71 36.51
N GLY A 156 7.25 8.62 37.76
CA GLY A 156 6.38 7.54 38.20
C GLY A 156 7.10 6.42 38.96
N ILE A 157 8.39 6.56 39.24
CA ILE A 157 9.18 5.68 40.10
C ILE A 157 9.49 6.44 41.41
N SER A 158 9.43 5.77 42.56
CA SER A 158 9.70 6.43 43.85
C SER A 158 11.20 6.69 44.04
N ASP A 159 11.59 7.78 44.73
CA ASP A 159 12.98 8.13 45.14
C ASP A 159 13.73 6.94 45.79
N THR A 160 13.00 5.95 46.32
CA THR A 160 13.56 4.75 46.96
C THR A 160 13.90 3.62 46.01
N LEU A 161 13.23 3.53 44.87
CA LEU A 161 13.47 2.56 43.79
C LEU A 161 14.20 3.17 42.60
N ASP A 162 14.17 4.49 42.48
CA ASP A 162 14.81 5.27 41.45
C ASP A 162 16.31 5.47 41.73
N SER A 163 17.13 5.03 40.77
CA SER A 163 18.59 5.15 40.77
C SER A 163 19.06 6.57 40.43
N CYS A 164 18.21 7.38 39.79
CA CYS A 164 18.42 8.73 39.32
C CYS A 164 17.39 9.73 39.83
N ILE A 165 17.17 9.78 41.16
CA ILE A 165 16.29 10.66 41.99
C ILE A 165 16.00 12.12 41.52
N LEU A 166 16.70 12.71 40.56
CA LEU A 166 16.46 14.06 40.06
C LEU A 166 16.33 14.14 38.53
N GLU A 167 16.45 13.03 37.82
CA GLU A 167 16.41 12.96 36.36
C GLU A 167 15.31 11.98 35.94
N PRO A 168 14.23 12.47 35.31
CA PRO A 168 13.10 11.62 34.99
C PRO A 168 13.47 10.57 33.94
N GLU A 169 13.04 9.33 34.17
CA GLU A 169 13.15 8.21 33.25
C GLU A 169 12.59 8.51 31.85
N THR A 170 13.26 7.99 30.83
CA THR A 170 12.81 8.02 29.43
C THR A 170 12.33 6.63 29.03
N TYR A 171 11.03 6.35 29.22
CA TYR A 171 10.40 5.09 28.81
C TYR A 171 10.65 4.76 27.34
N ASN A 172 11.60 3.85 27.07
CA ASN A 172 12.04 3.47 25.72
C ASN A 172 12.15 1.94 25.54
N PHE A 173 11.61 1.14 26.48
CA PHE A 173 11.65 -0.32 26.53
C PHE A 173 13.04 -0.92 26.83
N TYR A 174 14.01 -0.09 27.19
CA TYR A 174 15.34 -0.51 27.57
C TYR A 174 15.63 -0.02 28.99
N LEU A 175 15.77 -0.96 29.93
CA LEU A 175 16.12 -0.69 31.33
C LEU A 175 15.21 0.26 32.14
N ASP A 176 14.01 0.61 31.64
CA ASP A 176 12.94 1.45 32.24
C ASP A 176 12.44 1.14 33.69
N THR A 177 13.08 0.23 34.42
CA THR A 177 12.72 -0.12 35.80
C THR A 177 13.68 0.46 36.85
N ASP A 178 14.79 1.07 36.44
CA ASP A 178 15.78 1.61 37.36
C ASP A 178 15.68 3.12 37.60
N GLY A 179 14.83 3.84 36.85
CA GLY A 179 14.51 5.25 37.04
C GLY A 179 15.52 6.21 36.42
N CYS A 180 16.47 5.70 35.63
CA CYS A 180 17.50 6.50 35.01
C CYS A 180 17.29 6.64 33.51
N PRO A 181 17.32 7.87 32.94
CA PRO A 181 17.22 8.05 31.50
C PRO A 181 18.36 7.34 30.77
N ASP A 182 18.01 6.26 30.07
CA ASP A 182 18.97 5.50 29.28
C ASP A 182 19.26 6.17 27.94
N SER A 183 20.54 6.49 27.72
CA SER A 183 21.08 6.82 26.40
C SER A 183 21.90 5.64 25.88
N ILE A 184 21.55 5.11 24.71
CA ILE A 184 22.38 4.13 24.01
C ILE A 184 23.58 4.87 23.39
N ASP A 185 24.57 5.21 24.22
CA ASP A 185 25.85 5.73 23.79
C ASP A 185 26.96 4.75 24.16
N ALA A 186 27.56 4.16 23.12
CA ALA A 186 28.77 3.33 23.08
C ALA A 186 28.63 1.84 23.47
N VAL A 187 28.55 0.98 22.44
CA VAL A 187 28.91 -0.44 22.52
C VAL A 187 30.43 -0.55 22.40
N ASP A 188 31.13 -0.69 23.54
CA ASP A 188 32.56 -1.00 23.56
C ASP A 188 32.73 -2.52 23.83
N SER A 189 32.66 -3.35 22.78
CA SER A 189 32.85 -4.80 22.89
C SER A 189 34.30 -5.21 22.57
N VAL A 190 34.99 -5.74 23.58
CA VAL A 190 36.39 -6.24 23.56
C VAL A 190 36.55 -7.58 22.81
N TYR A 191 35.74 -7.84 21.78
CA TYR A 191 35.81 -9.02 20.93
C TYR A 191 35.84 -8.55 19.47
N ASN A 192 36.99 -8.69 18.81
CA ASN A 192 37.08 -8.47 17.37
C ASN A 192 36.52 -9.71 16.68
N PHE A 193 35.43 -9.52 15.96
CA PHE A 193 34.90 -10.56 15.10
C PHE A 193 35.83 -10.74 13.88
N PRO A 194 35.79 -11.91 13.22
CA PRO A 194 36.52 -12.15 11.98
C PRO A 194 35.99 -11.23 10.87
N ASP A 195 36.90 -10.75 10.02
CA ASP A 195 36.67 -9.94 8.83
C ASP A 195 37.58 -10.55 7.75
N THR A 196 36.96 -11.27 6.81
CA THR A 196 37.61 -12.21 5.90
C THR A 196 38.29 -11.51 4.73
N ASP A 197 37.76 -10.38 4.26
CA ASP A 197 38.34 -9.60 3.16
C ASP A 197 39.02 -8.29 3.60
N GLY A 198 38.86 -7.92 4.87
CA GLY A 198 39.63 -6.88 5.54
C GLY A 198 39.12 -5.48 5.27
N ASP A 199 37.85 -5.33 4.93
CA ASP A 199 37.24 -4.04 4.64
C ASP A 199 36.82 -3.27 5.90
N GLY A 200 36.76 -3.91 7.07
CA GLY A 200 36.38 -3.28 8.34
C GLY A 200 34.94 -3.57 8.79
N ILE A 201 34.20 -4.39 8.05
CA ILE A 201 32.90 -4.93 8.43
C ILE A 201 33.11 -6.39 8.88
N ASP A 202 32.51 -6.76 10.01
CA ASP A 202 32.66 -8.11 10.54
C ASP A 202 31.92 -9.13 9.65
N ASP A 203 32.47 -10.34 9.45
CA ASP A 203 31.91 -11.45 8.64
C ASP A 203 30.42 -11.76 8.91
N ARG A 204 29.93 -11.42 10.10
CA ARG A 204 28.53 -11.66 10.51
C ARG A 204 27.56 -10.60 9.95
N TRP A 205 28.09 -9.46 9.54
CA TRP A 205 27.39 -8.29 9.02
C TRP A 205 27.78 -7.99 7.57
N ASP A 206 28.86 -8.61 7.10
CA ASP A 206 29.31 -8.61 5.72
C ASP A 206 28.50 -9.63 4.87
N GLN A 207 27.75 -9.11 3.89
CA GLN A 207 26.98 -9.89 2.91
C GLN A 207 27.89 -10.47 1.81
N CYS A 208 29.06 -9.89 1.59
CA CYS A 208 30.04 -10.25 0.59
C CYS A 208 31.38 -10.64 1.22
N LEU A 209 31.38 -11.66 2.11
CA LEU A 209 32.50 -12.29 2.84
C LEU A 209 33.90 -12.38 2.18
N ASN A 210 34.05 -12.20 0.87
CA ASN A 210 35.34 -12.27 0.18
C ASN A 210 35.60 -11.07 -0.77
N GLU A 211 34.73 -10.07 -0.82
CA GLU A 211 34.84 -8.90 -1.69
C GLU A 211 34.78 -7.59 -0.88
N PRO A 212 35.92 -6.90 -0.71
CA PRO A 212 36.00 -5.79 0.22
C PRO A 212 35.17 -4.59 -0.22
N GLU A 213 34.53 -3.93 0.74
CA GLU A 213 33.82 -2.67 0.58
C GLU A 213 34.72 -1.54 0.04
N ASN A 214 34.14 -0.68 -0.80
CA ASN A 214 34.82 0.44 -1.46
C ASN A 214 34.51 1.82 -0.86
N TYR A 215 33.67 1.91 0.18
CA TYR A 215 33.41 3.10 1.00
C TYR A 215 33.13 4.35 0.17
N ASN A 216 32.09 4.29 -0.66
CA ASN A 216 31.75 5.34 -1.61
C ASN A 216 30.56 6.22 -1.15
N GLY A 217 30.02 5.98 0.04
CA GLY A 217 28.90 6.73 0.63
C GLY A 217 27.52 6.14 0.31
N TYR A 218 27.46 4.97 -0.32
CA TYR A 218 26.24 4.25 -0.66
C TYR A 218 26.36 2.82 -0.14
N LEU A 219 25.42 2.41 0.72
CA LEU A 219 25.33 1.06 1.32
C LEU A 219 26.60 0.48 1.97
N ASP A 220 27.59 1.33 2.29
CA ASP A 220 28.85 1.03 3.01
C ASP A 220 28.75 0.24 4.35
N TRP A 221 27.56 -0.19 4.79
CA TRP A 221 27.35 -1.01 6.00
C TRP A 221 27.15 -2.49 5.72
N ASP A 222 26.93 -2.91 4.46
CA ASP A 222 26.58 -4.29 4.11
C ASP A 222 27.78 -5.17 3.68
N GLY A 223 28.97 -4.61 3.53
CA GLY A 223 30.20 -5.34 3.20
C GLY A 223 30.39 -5.66 1.71
N CYS A 224 29.50 -5.18 0.84
CA CYS A 224 29.53 -5.50 -0.58
C CYS A 224 29.95 -4.31 -1.43
N SER A 225 31.08 -4.42 -2.15
CA SER A 225 31.54 -3.42 -3.12
C SER A 225 30.42 -2.78 -3.97
N ASP A 226 29.99 -1.60 -3.54
CA ASP A 226 28.86 -0.93 -4.15
C ASP A 226 29.24 -0.14 -5.40
N VAL A 227 28.32 -0.08 -6.35
CA VAL A 227 28.39 0.87 -7.46
C VAL A 227 27.18 1.77 -7.33
N LEU A 228 27.40 3.07 -7.18
CA LEU A 228 26.34 4.09 -7.18
C LEU A 228 25.35 3.82 -8.33
N GLY A 229 24.11 3.43 -7.97
CA GLY A 229 23.06 3.05 -8.92
C GLY A 229 23.03 1.57 -9.30
N ALA A 230 23.30 0.64 -8.40
CA ALA A 230 22.94 -0.77 -8.59
C ALA A 230 22.57 -1.40 -7.25
N SER A 231 21.27 -1.66 -7.01
CA SER A 231 20.83 -2.46 -5.87
C SER A 231 21.20 -3.93 -6.10
N SER A 232 21.85 -4.55 -5.13
CA SER A 232 22.41 -5.91 -5.18
C SER A 232 21.41 -7.00 -4.82
N ASN A 233 20.10 -6.72 -4.85
CA ASN A 233 19.10 -7.70 -4.39
C ASN A 233 18.20 -8.27 -5.48
N GLY A 234 18.62 -8.29 -6.75
CA GLY A 234 17.86 -8.96 -7.82
C GLY A 234 16.43 -8.43 -8.02
N LEU A 235 16.10 -7.33 -7.36
CA LEU A 235 14.93 -6.50 -7.52
C LEU A 235 15.44 -5.34 -8.37
N ILE A 236 15.00 -5.34 -9.63
CA ILE A 236 15.39 -4.31 -10.58
C ILE A 236 14.64 -3.05 -10.16
N ASP A 237 15.39 -1.97 -9.96
CA ASP A 237 14.93 -0.59 -9.77
C ASP A 237 15.76 0.20 -10.79
N SER A 238 15.15 0.46 -11.94
CA SER A 238 15.80 0.87 -13.17
C SER A 238 16.02 2.38 -13.25
N ASP A 239 15.32 3.19 -12.45
CA ASP A 239 15.44 4.65 -12.39
C ASP A 239 15.87 5.23 -11.02
N TYR A 240 16.05 4.34 -10.03
CA TYR A 240 16.64 4.61 -8.74
C TYR A 240 15.82 5.55 -7.86
N ASP A 241 14.51 5.37 -7.86
CA ASP A 241 13.57 6.10 -7.03
C ASP A 241 13.22 5.39 -5.72
N SER A 242 13.78 4.19 -5.46
CA SER A 242 13.51 3.35 -4.28
C SER A 242 12.17 2.60 -4.31
N ILE A 243 11.47 2.62 -5.45
CA ILE A 243 10.34 1.77 -5.79
C ILE A 243 10.88 0.72 -6.77
N LEU A 244 10.45 -0.54 -6.63
CA LEU A 244 11.00 -1.61 -7.48
C LEU A 244 10.25 -1.65 -8.81
N ASP A 245 10.91 -1.93 -9.93
CA ASP A 245 10.29 -2.10 -11.27
C ASP A 245 9.06 -3.03 -11.26
N SER A 246 8.96 -3.94 -10.29
CA SER A 246 7.82 -4.86 -10.13
C SER A 246 6.55 -4.22 -9.54
N VAL A 247 6.69 -3.08 -8.88
CA VAL A 247 5.61 -2.32 -8.22
C VAL A 247 5.56 -0.86 -8.69
N ASP A 248 6.57 -0.42 -9.44
CA ASP A 248 6.70 0.89 -10.07
C ASP A 248 5.91 0.94 -11.39
N ALA A 249 5.03 1.94 -11.52
CA ALA A 249 4.23 2.19 -12.72
C ALA A 249 5.04 2.89 -13.83
N CYS A 250 6.14 3.56 -13.49
CA CYS A 250 7.06 4.21 -14.42
C CYS A 250 8.53 3.78 -14.19
N PRO A 251 8.91 2.50 -14.45
CA PRO A 251 10.24 1.94 -14.12
C PRO A 251 11.49 2.61 -14.71
N LEU A 252 11.35 3.66 -15.51
CA LEU A 252 12.47 4.37 -16.15
C LEU A 252 12.49 5.87 -15.80
N ASP A 253 11.47 6.36 -15.11
CA ASP A 253 11.25 7.76 -14.80
C ASP A 253 11.11 7.92 -13.28
N ARG A 254 12.19 8.38 -12.67
CA ARG A 254 12.33 8.47 -11.21
C ARG A 254 11.22 9.28 -10.51
N GLU A 255 10.52 8.68 -9.55
CA GLU A 255 9.58 9.34 -8.63
C GLU A 255 10.18 10.55 -7.90
N ASN A 256 9.33 11.54 -7.60
CA ASN A 256 9.70 12.81 -7.01
C ASN A 256 9.09 13.11 -5.63
N PHE A 257 8.87 12.12 -4.75
CA PHE A 257 8.47 12.24 -3.32
C PHE A 257 8.03 13.64 -2.85
N ASN A 258 6.87 14.09 -3.29
CA ASN A 258 6.35 15.43 -2.97
C ASN A 258 5.05 15.40 -2.15
N LYS A 259 4.65 14.21 -1.65
CA LYS A 259 3.43 13.92 -0.89
C LYS A 259 2.16 13.86 -1.75
N PHE A 260 2.31 13.71 -3.05
CA PHE A 260 1.23 13.42 -3.98
C PHE A 260 1.60 12.09 -4.63
N GLN A 261 0.70 11.10 -4.64
CA GLN A 261 0.89 9.82 -5.35
C GLN A 261 2.25 9.08 -5.22
N ASP A 262 3.09 9.40 -4.21
CA ASP A 262 4.44 8.86 -3.91
C ASP A 262 4.55 7.32 -3.79
N GLU A 263 3.47 6.58 -3.97
CA GLU A 263 3.39 5.11 -3.87
C GLU A 263 3.39 4.43 -5.25
N ASP A 264 3.24 5.17 -6.36
CA ASP A 264 3.08 4.59 -7.70
C ASP A 264 4.36 4.58 -8.57
N GLY A 265 5.42 5.29 -8.18
CA GLY A 265 6.73 5.24 -8.87
C GLY A 265 6.82 6.15 -10.10
N CYS A 266 5.79 6.97 -10.36
CA CYS A 266 5.76 7.89 -11.48
C CYS A 266 6.00 9.32 -11.01
N PRO A 267 6.94 10.08 -11.61
CA PRO A 267 7.21 11.45 -11.19
C PRO A 267 5.93 12.26 -11.29
N ASP A 268 5.46 12.77 -10.16
CA ASP A 268 4.24 13.55 -10.14
C ASP A 268 4.39 14.76 -11.06
N GLU A 269 3.65 14.73 -12.17
CA GLU A 269 3.29 15.95 -12.84
C GLU A 269 2.16 16.57 -12.03
N ILE A 270 2.50 17.59 -11.24
CA ILE A 270 1.49 18.59 -10.86
C ILE A 270 1.03 19.21 -12.18
N GLU A 271 0.03 18.60 -12.82
CA GLU A 271 -0.89 19.36 -13.64
C GLU A 271 -1.44 20.42 -12.69
N TYR A 272 -0.96 21.65 -12.88
CA TYR A 272 -1.69 22.79 -12.38
C TYR A 272 -3.06 22.67 -13.03
N ALA A 273 -4.01 22.09 -12.31
CA ALA A 273 -5.42 22.32 -12.50
C ALA A 273 -5.58 23.84 -12.35
N ILE A 274 -5.48 24.54 -13.48
CA ILE A 274 -5.82 25.94 -13.56
C ILE A 274 -7.32 25.95 -13.29
N SER A 275 -7.70 26.07 -12.03
CA SER A 275 -9.09 26.24 -11.55
C SER A 275 -9.60 27.64 -11.89
N GLY A 276 -9.25 28.12 -13.08
CA GLY A 276 -9.86 29.25 -13.73
C GLY A 276 -10.78 28.75 -14.84
N ASP A 277 -11.76 29.56 -15.16
CA ASP A 277 -12.54 29.51 -16.38
C ASP A 277 -12.07 30.73 -17.18
N THR A 278 -11.13 30.52 -18.11
CA THR A 278 -10.36 31.63 -18.71
C THR A 278 -11.21 32.43 -19.70
N ASP A 279 -12.25 31.85 -20.27
CA ASP A 279 -13.16 32.53 -21.21
C ASP A 279 -14.56 32.85 -20.62
N GLY A 280 -14.82 32.38 -19.40
CA GLY A 280 -15.95 32.75 -18.57
C GLY A 280 -17.26 32.07 -18.97
N ASP A 281 -17.23 30.87 -19.54
CA ASP A 281 -18.40 30.12 -19.98
C ASP A 281 -19.07 29.25 -18.91
N GLY A 282 -18.41 29.06 -17.77
CA GLY A 282 -18.88 28.28 -16.63
C GLY A 282 -18.29 26.88 -16.53
N ILE A 283 -17.45 26.46 -17.50
CA ILE A 283 -16.71 25.22 -17.48
C ILE A 283 -15.26 25.56 -17.07
N LEU A 284 -14.70 24.79 -16.12
CA LEU A 284 -13.32 25.02 -15.68
C LEU A 284 -12.37 24.61 -16.82
N ASN A 285 -11.24 25.32 -17.00
CA ASN A 285 -10.28 25.06 -18.08
C ASN A 285 -9.87 23.57 -18.22
N GLN A 286 -9.87 22.81 -17.12
CA GLN A 286 -9.52 21.38 -17.09
C GLN A 286 -10.61 20.47 -17.65
N PHE A 287 -11.84 20.96 -17.71
CA PHE A 287 -13.03 20.29 -18.26
C PHE A 287 -13.51 20.96 -19.55
N ASP A 288 -12.80 21.98 -20.02
CA ASP A 288 -13.11 22.78 -21.20
C ASP A 288 -12.14 22.41 -22.33
N VAL A 289 -12.66 21.83 -23.41
CA VAL A 289 -11.89 21.45 -24.60
C VAL A 289 -11.42 22.68 -25.39
N CYS A 290 -12.04 23.84 -25.17
CA CYS A 290 -11.68 25.12 -25.76
C CYS A 290 -11.45 26.23 -24.72
N PRO A 291 -10.43 26.14 -23.83
CA PRO A 291 -10.23 27.00 -22.65
C PRO A 291 -10.15 28.52 -22.86
N TYR A 292 -10.18 29.00 -24.10
CA TYR A 292 -10.05 30.41 -24.44
C TYR A 292 -11.19 30.93 -25.32
N ASN A 293 -12.13 30.08 -25.71
CA ASN A 293 -13.26 30.43 -26.56
C ASN A 293 -14.56 30.01 -25.89
N LYS A 294 -15.23 30.98 -25.28
CA LYS A 294 -16.48 30.81 -24.56
C LYS A 294 -17.52 29.94 -25.29
N GLU A 295 -18.01 28.90 -24.62
CA GLU A 295 -19.12 28.06 -25.09
C GLU A 295 -20.38 28.87 -25.44
N THR A 296 -21.10 28.38 -26.45
CA THR A 296 -22.38 28.88 -26.90
C THR A 296 -23.51 27.87 -26.67
N TYR A 297 -23.99 27.81 -25.43
CA TYR A 297 -25.12 26.97 -24.99
C TYR A 297 -26.30 26.94 -25.99
N ASN A 298 -26.36 25.89 -26.81
CA ASN A 298 -27.30 25.72 -27.91
C ASN A 298 -27.95 24.32 -27.99
N LYS A 299 -27.76 23.47 -26.97
CA LYS A 299 -28.28 22.09 -26.83
C LYS A 299 -27.62 21.06 -27.73
N PHE A 300 -26.48 21.40 -28.30
CA PHE A 300 -25.59 20.50 -29.00
C PHE A 300 -24.26 20.64 -28.27
N GLN A 301 -23.66 19.50 -27.89
CA GLN A 301 -22.35 19.36 -27.23
C GLN A 301 -21.98 20.41 -26.14
N ASP A 302 -22.97 21.01 -25.47
CA ASP A 302 -22.78 22.10 -24.47
C ASP A 302 -21.93 21.72 -23.23
N GLU A 303 -21.45 20.49 -23.13
CA GLU A 303 -20.66 19.97 -22.01
C GLU A 303 -19.15 19.95 -22.31
N ASP A 304 -18.73 20.20 -23.55
CA ASP A 304 -17.31 20.13 -23.96
C ASP A 304 -16.57 21.48 -23.88
N GLY A 305 -17.25 22.59 -23.59
CA GLY A 305 -16.66 23.94 -23.51
C GLY A 305 -16.29 24.58 -24.86
N CYS A 306 -16.57 23.91 -25.98
CA CYS A 306 -16.19 24.38 -27.31
C CYS A 306 -17.36 24.97 -28.11
N PRO A 307 -17.34 26.28 -28.46
CA PRO A 307 -18.49 26.97 -29.03
C PRO A 307 -19.00 26.29 -30.28
N ASP A 308 -20.16 25.65 -30.10
CA ASP A 308 -20.73 24.84 -31.13
C ASP A 308 -21.25 25.69 -32.29
N SER A 309 -20.57 25.55 -33.42
CA SER A 309 -20.79 26.41 -34.58
C SER A 309 -21.99 25.97 -35.41
N THR A 310 -23.20 26.08 -34.86
CA THR A 310 -24.44 25.78 -35.62
C THR A 310 -25.25 27.00 -36.06
N VAL A 311 -24.62 28.07 -36.57
CA VAL A 311 -25.34 29.01 -37.47
C VAL A 311 -24.46 29.59 -38.60
N ASN A 312 -24.46 28.89 -39.74
CA ASN A 312 -24.14 29.36 -41.09
C ASN A 312 -22.68 29.72 -41.48
N ASN A 313 -21.82 28.71 -41.65
CA ASN A 313 -21.13 28.39 -42.92
C ASN A 313 -19.89 27.50 -42.68
N LYS A 314 -20.12 26.19 -42.81
CA LYS A 314 -19.33 25.25 -43.62
C LYS A 314 -17.82 25.22 -43.37
N SER A 315 -17.37 24.19 -42.65
CA SER A 315 -16.35 23.24 -43.14
C SER A 315 -16.29 21.99 -42.27
N THR A 316 -17.28 21.13 -42.39
CA THR A 316 -17.02 19.69 -42.50
C THR A 316 -17.66 19.27 -43.82
N TYR A 317 -16.88 18.63 -44.67
CA TYR A 317 -17.45 18.02 -45.87
C TYR A 317 -18.14 16.74 -45.38
N ASP A 318 -19.39 16.55 -45.80
CA ASP A 318 -20.16 15.32 -45.68
C ASP A 318 -20.55 15.02 -47.14
N SER A 319 -19.74 14.17 -47.75
CA SER A 319 -19.61 14.02 -49.19
C SER A 319 -20.69 13.12 -49.79
N ASP A 320 -21.36 12.29 -48.98
CA ASP A 320 -22.50 11.47 -49.38
C ASP A 320 -23.84 11.82 -48.69
N GLY A 321 -23.81 12.63 -47.63
CA GLY A 321 -24.98 13.27 -47.05
C GLY A 321 -25.77 12.38 -46.10
N ASP A 322 -25.13 11.40 -45.46
CA ASP A 322 -25.77 10.51 -44.49
C ASP A 322 -25.88 11.10 -43.07
N GLY A 323 -25.19 12.21 -42.81
CA GLY A 323 -25.21 12.92 -41.52
C GLY A 323 -23.94 12.72 -40.68
N ILE A 324 -23.00 11.89 -41.14
CA ILE A 324 -21.66 11.75 -40.58
C ILE A 324 -20.69 12.58 -41.45
N VAL A 325 -19.68 13.19 -40.85
CA VAL A 325 -18.75 14.09 -41.54
C VAL A 325 -17.56 13.30 -42.10
N ASP A 326 -17.03 13.65 -43.28
CA ASP A 326 -15.96 12.92 -44.00
C ASP A 326 -14.72 12.55 -43.17
N ASN A 327 -14.45 13.28 -42.08
CA ASN A 327 -13.32 13.04 -41.18
C ASN A 327 -13.62 12.05 -40.03
N LEU A 328 -14.90 11.75 -39.80
CA LEU A 328 -15.41 10.73 -38.87
C LEU A 328 -16.10 9.57 -39.61
N ASP A 329 -16.28 9.71 -40.92
CA ASP A 329 -16.86 8.73 -41.82
C ASP A 329 -15.76 7.87 -42.45
N HIS A 330 -15.81 6.55 -42.23
CA HIS A 330 -14.90 5.58 -42.83
C HIS A 330 -15.20 5.30 -44.31
N CYS A 331 -16.40 5.64 -44.77
CA CYS A 331 -16.84 5.58 -46.14
C CYS A 331 -17.35 6.93 -46.68
N PRO A 332 -16.51 7.99 -46.77
CA PRO A 332 -16.92 9.37 -47.11
C PRO A 332 -17.62 9.63 -48.46
N ASN A 333 -17.91 8.61 -49.26
CA ASN A 333 -18.60 8.77 -50.54
C ASN A 333 -19.72 7.75 -50.72
N GLN A 334 -20.08 7.04 -49.66
CA GLN A 334 -21.03 5.97 -49.67
C GLN A 334 -21.90 6.05 -48.40
N PRO A 335 -23.17 6.48 -48.52
CA PRO A 335 -23.96 6.86 -47.36
C PRO A 335 -24.31 5.64 -46.49
N GLU A 336 -24.20 5.84 -45.18
CA GLU A 336 -24.58 4.92 -44.12
C GLU A 336 -26.03 4.43 -44.26
N THR A 337 -26.24 3.17 -43.87
CA THR A 337 -27.54 2.56 -43.74
C THR A 337 -27.89 2.32 -42.28
N PHE A 338 -28.47 3.33 -41.61
CA PHE A 338 -28.97 3.23 -40.23
C PHE A 338 -29.88 2.01 -40.02
N ASN A 339 -29.31 0.93 -39.51
CA ASN A 339 -29.96 -0.37 -39.36
C ASN A 339 -29.71 -1.01 -37.97
N GLY A 340 -29.01 -0.33 -37.07
CA GLY A 340 -28.73 -0.75 -35.71
C GLY A 340 -27.39 -1.49 -35.55
N ILE A 341 -26.53 -1.48 -36.56
CA ILE A 341 -25.21 -2.13 -36.58
C ILE A 341 -24.23 -1.08 -37.04
N LEU A 342 -23.24 -0.78 -36.19
CA LEU A 342 -22.14 0.17 -36.42
C LEU A 342 -22.58 1.50 -37.08
N ASP A 343 -23.79 1.98 -36.79
CA ASP A 343 -24.43 3.18 -37.36
C ASP A 343 -23.64 4.51 -37.15
N SER A 344 -22.45 4.46 -36.56
CA SER A 344 -21.57 5.59 -36.27
C SER A 344 -20.28 5.60 -37.10
N ASP A 345 -20.00 4.56 -37.89
CA ASP A 345 -18.74 4.46 -38.65
C ASP A 345 -18.82 5.06 -40.07
N GLY A 346 -20.03 5.33 -40.57
CA GLY A 346 -20.28 5.95 -41.88
C GLY A 346 -20.27 4.98 -43.07
N CYS A 347 -20.09 3.68 -42.84
CA CYS A 347 -20.06 2.66 -43.88
C CYS A 347 -21.35 1.83 -43.97
N PRO A 348 -22.03 1.75 -45.14
CA PRO A 348 -23.29 1.04 -45.25
C PRO A 348 -23.17 -0.46 -44.96
N ASP A 349 -23.58 -0.82 -43.77
CA ASP A 349 -23.63 -2.19 -43.32
C ASP A 349 -24.80 -2.93 -43.95
N ASN A 350 -24.54 -4.17 -44.37
CA ASN A 350 -25.58 -5.07 -44.85
C ASN A 350 -25.63 -6.29 -43.94
N LEU A 351 -26.85 -6.65 -43.52
CA LEU A 351 -27.18 -7.94 -42.92
C LEU A 351 -26.81 -9.09 -43.88
N ASN A 352 -25.57 -9.55 -43.79
CA ASN A 352 -25.15 -10.90 -44.18
C ASN A 352 -24.10 -11.40 -43.19
N SER A 353 -24.49 -11.37 -41.91
CA SER A 353 -23.72 -11.77 -40.73
C SER A 353 -23.66 -13.29 -40.53
N THR A 354 -23.51 -14.08 -41.59
CA THR A 354 -23.45 -15.55 -41.44
C THR A 354 -22.32 -16.20 -42.24
N LEU A 355 -21.38 -15.40 -42.76
CA LEU A 355 -20.19 -15.95 -43.37
C LEU A 355 -19.09 -15.93 -42.32
N ASP A 356 -18.79 -17.12 -41.82
CA ASP A 356 -17.73 -17.48 -40.89
C ASP A 356 -16.87 -18.47 -41.68
N SER A 357 -15.73 -17.99 -42.19
CA SER A 357 -14.96 -18.64 -43.26
C SER A 357 -14.08 -19.77 -42.75
N ASP A 358 -13.63 -19.68 -41.51
CA ASP A 358 -12.79 -20.65 -40.78
C ASP A 358 -13.57 -21.43 -39.71
N MET A 359 -14.83 -21.06 -39.46
CA MET A 359 -15.81 -21.80 -38.67
C MET A 359 -15.48 -21.86 -37.19
N ASP A 360 -14.90 -20.80 -36.64
CA ASP A 360 -14.61 -20.69 -35.21
C ASP A 360 -15.77 -20.11 -34.38
N GLY A 361 -16.85 -19.69 -35.04
CA GLY A 361 -18.06 -19.17 -34.40
C GLY A 361 -18.13 -17.65 -34.37
N ILE A 362 -17.09 -16.95 -34.82
CA ILE A 362 -17.07 -15.50 -35.01
C ILE A 362 -17.32 -15.19 -36.49
N PRO A 363 -18.35 -14.40 -36.85
CA PRO A 363 -18.57 -14.05 -38.24
C PRO A 363 -17.41 -13.20 -38.77
N ASN A 364 -17.00 -13.38 -40.05
CA ASN A 364 -15.90 -12.65 -40.69
C ASN A 364 -15.92 -11.11 -40.55
N ILE A 365 -17.06 -10.53 -40.17
CA ILE A 365 -17.24 -9.08 -39.96
C ILE A 365 -16.80 -8.63 -38.56
N SER A 366 -16.67 -9.55 -37.64
CA SER A 366 -16.31 -9.36 -36.22
C SER A 366 -15.08 -10.18 -35.83
N ASP A 367 -14.37 -10.67 -36.85
CA ASP A 367 -13.22 -11.57 -36.76
C ASP A 367 -12.03 -10.85 -37.42
N ASP A 368 -10.97 -10.62 -36.64
CA ASP A 368 -9.74 -9.95 -37.06
C ASP A 368 -8.82 -10.86 -37.89
N CYS A 369 -9.04 -12.19 -37.84
CA CYS A 369 -8.37 -13.19 -38.65
C CYS A 369 -9.34 -14.11 -39.43
N PRO A 370 -10.14 -13.60 -40.40
CA PRO A 370 -11.25 -14.31 -41.08
C PRO A 370 -10.94 -15.57 -41.92
N LEU A 371 -9.75 -16.14 -41.82
CA LEU A 371 -9.33 -17.35 -42.52
C LEU A 371 -8.56 -18.32 -41.61
N GLU A 372 -8.29 -17.95 -40.36
CA GLU A 372 -7.58 -18.75 -39.39
C GLU A 372 -8.42 -18.87 -38.12
N PRO A 373 -8.88 -20.08 -37.77
CA PRO A 373 -9.82 -20.24 -36.67
C PRO A 373 -9.18 -19.90 -35.33
N GLU A 374 -9.92 -19.17 -34.50
CA GLU A 374 -9.60 -18.86 -33.11
C GLU A 374 -9.20 -20.12 -32.31
N THR A 375 -8.22 -19.96 -31.43
CA THR A 375 -7.78 -20.96 -30.48
C THR A 375 -8.18 -20.56 -29.07
N TYR A 376 -9.39 -20.96 -28.67
CA TYR A 376 -9.93 -20.72 -27.32
C TYR A 376 -8.96 -21.19 -26.21
N ASN A 377 -8.22 -20.25 -25.62
CA ASN A 377 -7.14 -20.48 -24.68
C ASN A 377 -7.20 -19.53 -23.45
N PHE A 378 -8.31 -18.81 -23.27
CA PHE A 378 -8.53 -17.78 -22.23
C PHE A 378 -7.73 -16.50 -22.41
N PHE A 379 -7.12 -16.31 -23.59
CA PHE A 379 -6.37 -15.13 -23.94
C PHE A 379 -6.94 -14.56 -25.24
N LYS A 380 -7.64 -13.41 -25.09
CA LYS A 380 -8.33 -12.66 -26.15
C LYS A 380 -9.20 -13.46 -27.13
N ASP A 381 -9.89 -14.48 -26.63
CA ASP A 381 -10.80 -15.36 -27.42
C ASP A 381 -12.02 -14.69 -28.10
N GLY A 382 -12.08 -13.35 -28.14
CA GLY A 382 -13.15 -12.57 -28.76
C GLY A 382 -12.74 -11.80 -30.02
N ASP A 383 -11.47 -11.85 -30.43
CA ASP A 383 -10.98 -11.15 -31.64
C ASP A 383 -10.90 -12.03 -32.89
N GLY A 384 -11.02 -13.36 -32.77
CA GLY A 384 -11.05 -14.29 -33.91
C GLY A 384 -9.67 -14.70 -34.41
N CYS A 385 -8.60 -14.31 -33.71
CA CYS A 385 -7.23 -14.60 -34.08
C CYS A 385 -6.60 -15.65 -33.17
N PRO A 386 -6.00 -16.74 -33.71
CA PRO A 386 -5.35 -17.77 -32.90
C PRO A 386 -4.17 -17.21 -32.10
N ASP A 387 -4.39 -17.04 -30.80
CA ASP A 387 -3.36 -16.57 -29.90
C ASP A 387 -2.38 -17.69 -29.51
N ALA A 388 -1.09 -17.41 -29.73
CA ALA A 388 -0.01 -18.32 -29.37
C ALA A 388 0.70 -17.81 -28.13
N THR A 389 0.35 -18.34 -26.96
CA THR A 389 1.24 -18.26 -25.81
C THR A 389 2.40 -19.22 -26.03
N ASP A 390 3.60 -18.68 -26.27
CA ASP A 390 4.85 -19.46 -26.31
C ASP A 390 4.99 -20.21 -24.96
N PRO A 391 5.10 -21.54 -24.96
CA PRO A 391 5.22 -22.27 -23.70
C PRO A 391 6.60 -21.99 -23.13
N ILE A 392 6.63 -21.27 -22.01
CA ILE A 392 7.84 -21.14 -21.20
C ILE A 392 8.27 -22.56 -20.82
N THR A 393 9.41 -22.95 -21.37
CA THR A 393 10.08 -24.23 -21.11
C THR A 393 10.46 -24.34 -19.63
N SER A 394 9.58 -24.93 -18.82
CA SER A 394 9.96 -25.54 -17.54
C SER A 394 10.27 -27.01 -17.78
N SER A 395 11.49 -27.41 -17.48
CA SER A 395 12.07 -28.73 -17.76
C SER A 395 11.71 -29.81 -16.72
N TYR A 396 10.57 -29.68 -16.04
CA TYR A 396 10.07 -30.73 -15.15
C TYR A 396 8.86 -31.43 -15.76
N LEU A 397 9.10 -32.60 -16.37
CA LEU A 397 8.03 -33.51 -16.77
C LEU A 397 7.69 -34.38 -15.54
N PHE A 398 6.50 -34.16 -14.97
CA PHE A 398 5.99 -34.98 -13.89
C PHE A 398 5.60 -36.38 -14.42
N PRO A 399 5.68 -37.44 -13.59
CA PRO A 399 5.26 -38.77 -13.99
C PRO A 399 3.78 -38.80 -14.37
N ASP A 400 3.49 -39.41 -15.52
CA ASP A 400 2.16 -39.67 -16.07
C ASP A 400 2.22 -41.14 -16.55
N VAL A 401 1.63 -42.04 -15.75
CA VAL A 401 1.82 -43.49 -15.86
C VAL A 401 1.07 -44.09 -17.05
N ASP A 402 -0.08 -43.55 -17.44
CA ASP A 402 -0.88 -44.03 -18.57
C ASP A 402 -0.81 -43.14 -19.82
N GLY A 403 -0.16 -41.98 -19.71
CA GLY A 403 0.21 -41.13 -20.82
C GLY A 403 -0.97 -40.36 -21.39
N ASP A 404 -1.94 -40.01 -20.56
CA ASP A 404 -3.12 -39.24 -20.97
C ASP A 404 -2.90 -37.73 -20.95
N GLY A 405 -1.83 -37.22 -20.35
CA GLY A 405 -1.51 -35.79 -20.27
C GLY A 405 -1.88 -35.13 -18.93
N ILE A 406 -2.43 -35.88 -17.98
CA ILE A 406 -2.65 -35.47 -16.59
C ILE A 406 -1.58 -36.17 -15.74
N ASP A 407 -0.84 -35.43 -14.91
CA ASP A 407 0.20 -36.07 -14.09
C ASP A 407 -0.39 -36.86 -12.92
N ASP A 408 0.34 -37.90 -12.49
CA ASP A 408 -0.06 -38.89 -11.47
C ASP A 408 -0.58 -38.28 -10.14
N ARG A 409 -0.28 -37.01 -9.85
CA ARG A 409 -0.75 -36.33 -8.63
C ARG A 409 -2.20 -35.84 -8.76
N TRP A 410 -2.63 -35.55 -9.98
CA TRP A 410 -3.96 -35.05 -10.31
C TRP A 410 -4.81 -36.08 -11.06
N ASP A 411 -4.20 -37.21 -11.43
CA ASP A 411 -4.86 -38.37 -12.00
C ASP A 411 -5.47 -39.28 -10.90
N ALA A 412 -6.79 -39.36 -10.88
CA ALA A 412 -7.57 -40.22 -9.99
C ALA A 412 -7.58 -41.70 -10.42
N CYS A 413 -7.18 -41.99 -11.67
CA CYS A 413 -7.10 -43.30 -12.28
C CYS A 413 -5.74 -43.57 -12.93
N LEU A 414 -4.65 -43.51 -12.14
CA LEU A 414 -3.23 -43.84 -12.40
C LEU A 414 -2.81 -44.90 -13.45
N ASN A 415 -3.71 -45.74 -14.00
CA ASN A 415 -3.39 -46.73 -15.02
C ASN A 415 -4.45 -46.80 -16.15
N GLU A 416 -5.43 -45.90 -16.18
CA GLU A 416 -6.52 -45.89 -17.14
C GLU A 416 -6.57 -44.54 -17.85
N GLN A 417 -6.12 -44.53 -19.11
CA GLN A 417 -6.02 -43.32 -19.92
C GLN A 417 -7.36 -42.59 -20.08
N GLU A 418 -7.37 -41.27 -19.82
CA GLU A 418 -8.49 -40.38 -20.10
C GLU A 418 -8.93 -40.42 -21.58
N ASN A 419 -10.23 -40.31 -21.81
CA ASN A 419 -10.83 -40.42 -23.13
C ASN A 419 -11.32 -39.09 -23.76
N TYR A 420 -11.07 -37.96 -23.11
CA TYR A 420 -11.24 -36.58 -23.63
C TYR A 420 -12.56 -36.41 -24.40
N ASN A 421 -13.68 -36.57 -23.69
CA ASN A 421 -15.02 -36.54 -24.27
C ASN A 421 -15.87 -35.33 -23.84
N ASN A 422 -15.25 -34.29 -23.30
CA ASN A 422 -15.85 -33.06 -22.78
C ASN A 422 -16.67 -33.28 -21.50
N TYR A 423 -16.37 -34.32 -20.73
CA TYR A 423 -17.03 -34.61 -19.46
C TYR A 423 -15.97 -35.08 -18.46
N LEU A 424 -15.71 -34.24 -17.44
CA LEU A 424 -14.77 -34.50 -16.35
C LEU A 424 -13.31 -34.80 -16.78
N ASP A 425 -12.88 -34.33 -17.94
CA ASP A 425 -11.55 -34.60 -18.54
C ASP A 425 -10.34 -34.01 -17.80
N LYS A 426 -10.49 -33.61 -16.53
CA LYS A 426 -9.44 -33.06 -15.67
C LYS A 426 -9.05 -33.98 -14.52
N ASP A 427 -9.75 -35.10 -14.33
CA ASP A 427 -9.50 -36.02 -13.20
C ASP A 427 -8.72 -37.29 -13.57
N GLY A 428 -8.32 -37.46 -14.84
CA GLY A 428 -7.52 -38.60 -15.33
C GLY A 428 -8.28 -39.92 -15.44
N CYS A 429 -9.60 -39.92 -15.23
CA CYS A 429 -10.40 -41.14 -15.24
C CYS A 429 -11.33 -41.22 -16.45
N PRO A 430 -11.24 -42.26 -17.31
CA PRO A 430 -12.05 -42.35 -18.52
C PRO A 430 -13.54 -42.33 -18.22
N ASP A 431 -14.13 -41.18 -18.45
CA ASP A 431 -15.53 -40.95 -18.15
C ASP A 431 -16.45 -41.37 -19.28
N ILE A 432 -17.68 -41.71 -18.94
CA ILE A 432 -18.75 -41.93 -19.91
C ILE A 432 -19.92 -41.06 -19.45
N PRO A 433 -20.50 -40.23 -20.33
CA PRO A 433 -21.67 -39.43 -19.98
C PRO A 433 -22.77 -40.33 -19.40
N GLY A 434 -23.02 -40.14 -18.10
CA GLY A 434 -24.07 -40.84 -17.36
C GLY A 434 -23.67 -42.18 -16.73
N ILE A 435 -22.64 -42.20 -15.87
CA ILE A 435 -22.67 -42.66 -14.46
C ILE A 435 -21.21 -42.64 -13.98
N SER A 436 -20.75 -41.53 -13.41
CA SER A 436 -19.59 -41.52 -12.52
C SER A 436 -20.09 -41.53 -11.08
N LYS A 437 -19.41 -42.31 -10.24
CA LYS A 437 -19.77 -42.55 -8.84
C LYS A 437 -18.60 -41.94 -8.06
N SER A 438 -18.69 -40.73 -7.54
CA SER A 438 -19.57 -40.39 -6.42
C SER A 438 -19.79 -38.88 -6.38
N ALA A 439 -20.65 -38.35 -7.24
CA ALA A 439 -21.33 -37.10 -6.95
C ALA A 439 -22.50 -37.41 -5.99
N LEU A 440 -22.80 -36.45 -5.12
CA LEU A 440 -24.01 -36.46 -4.30
C LEU A 440 -25.23 -36.78 -5.18
N SER A 441 -26.23 -37.47 -4.62
CA SER A 441 -27.46 -37.82 -5.36
C SER A 441 -28.07 -36.52 -5.91
N ASP A 442 -28.39 -36.49 -7.20
CA ASP A 442 -29.07 -35.42 -7.93
C ASP A 442 -30.10 -36.15 -8.80
N ILE A 443 -31.34 -36.20 -8.33
CA ILE A 443 -32.40 -37.09 -8.86
C ILE A 443 -33.05 -36.53 -10.13
N ASP A 444 -33.07 -35.22 -10.31
CA ASP A 444 -33.71 -34.54 -11.44
C ASP A 444 -32.74 -33.91 -12.43
N TYR A 445 -31.45 -33.93 -12.13
CA TYR A 445 -30.33 -33.60 -13.01
C TYR A 445 -30.27 -32.11 -13.37
N ASP A 446 -30.50 -31.23 -12.40
CA ASP A 446 -30.40 -29.78 -12.57
C ASP A 446 -29.05 -29.19 -12.12
N LEU A 447 -28.08 -30.05 -11.75
CA LEU A 447 -26.74 -29.70 -11.27
C LEU A 447 -26.69 -29.20 -9.83
N ILE A 448 -27.79 -29.25 -9.09
CA ILE A 448 -27.86 -29.02 -7.65
C ILE A 448 -28.04 -30.37 -6.94
N PRO A 449 -27.14 -30.78 -6.03
CA PRO A 449 -27.31 -32.04 -5.33
C PRO A 449 -28.57 -32.09 -4.46
N ASP A 450 -29.26 -33.24 -4.34
CA ASP A 450 -30.45 -33.50 -3.51
C ASP A 450 -30.35 -33.01 -2.05
N ILE A 451 -29.12 -32.82 -1.53
CA ILE A 451 -28.89 -32.32 -0.16
C ILE A 451 -28.91 -30.80 -0.06
N PHE A 452 -28.73 -30.11 -1.18
CA PHE A 452 -28.74 -28.66 -1.36
C PHE A 452 -29.90 -28.19 -2.24
N ASP A 453 -30.67 -29.12 -2.79
CA ASP A 453 -31.85 -28.91 -3.62
C ASP A 453 -33.15 -28.96 -2.77
N GLU A 454 -33.95 -27.90 -2.82
CA GLU A 454 -35.26 -27.81 -2.15
C GLU A 454 -36.36 -28.62 -2.87
N CYS A 455 -36.18 -28.92 -4.16
CA CYS A 455 -37.05 -29.75 -4.99
C CYS A 455 -36.32 -30.94 -5.66
N PRO A 456 -35.79 -31.94 -4.91
CA PRO A 456 -34.98 -33.09 -5.40
C PRO A 456 -35.62 -34.08 -6.39
N THR A 457 -36.69 -33.71 -7.08
CA THR A 457 -37.38 -34.55 -8.05
C THR A 457 -37.90 -33.76 -9.24
N ILE A 458 -37.70 -32.44 -9.27
CA ILE A 458 -38.16 -31.52 -10.29
C ILE A 458 -37.01 -30.54 -10.58
N ALA A 459 -36.38 -30.70 -11.74
CA ALA A 459 -35.22 -29.91 -12.15
C ALA A 459 -35.50 -28.40 -12.24
N GLU A 460 -34.59 -27.59 -11.69
CA GLU A 460 -34.53 -26.13 -11.82
C GLU A 460 -34.53 -25.65 -13.28
N LYS A 461 -35.03 -24.43 -13.49
CA LYS A 461 -35.01 -23.73 -14.76
C LYS A 461 -34.36 -22.36 -14.61
N TYR A 462 -33.04 -22.32 -14.73
CA TYR A 462 -32.20 -21.11 -14.80
C TYR A 462 -32.84 -19.95 -15.58
N ASN A 463 -33.37 -18.97 -14.86
CA ASN A 463 -34.03 -17.79 -15.42
C ASN A 463 -33.72 -16.47 -14.70
N GLN A 464 -32.64 -16.41 -13.91
CA GLN A 464 -32.14 -15.24 -13.15
C GLN A 464 -32.98 -14.88 -11.93
N PHE A 465 -33.79 -15.82 -11.44
CA PHE A 465 -34.57 -15.65 -10.22
C PHE A 465 -34.37 -16.91 -9.37
N GLN A 466 -33.90 -16.77 -8.13
CA GLN A 466 -33.70 -17.89 -7.19
C GLN A 466 -33.02 -19.17 -7.75
N ASP A 467 -32.17 -19.05 -8.77
CA ASP A 467 -31.53 -20.16 -9.50
C ASP A 467 -30.58 -21.07 -8.64
N GLU A 468 -30.46 -20.80 -7.34
CA GLU A 468 -29.59 -21.51 -6.39
C GLU A 468 -30.36 -22.48 -5.48
N ASP A 469 -31.71 -22.52 -5.52
CA ASP A 469 -32.53 -23.30 -4.58
C ASP A 469 -32.97 -24.70 -5.10
N GLY A 470 -32.73 -25.02 -6.38
CA GLY A 470 -33.08 -26.32 -6.99
C GLY A 470 -34.58 -26.50 -7.30
N CYS A 471 -35.40 -25.48 -7.06
CA CYS A 471 -36.84 -25.56 -7.25
C CYS A 471 -37.29 -24.78 -8.47
N PRO A 472 -37.66 -25.43 -9.60
CA PRO A 472 -37.98 -24.73 -10.83
C PRO A 472 -38.98 -23.66 -10.53
N ASP A 473 -38.56 -22.44 -10.86
CA ASP A 473 -39.40 -21.27 -10.81
C ASP A 473 -40.64 -21.52 -11.65
N THR A 474 -41.60 -22.13 -11.00
CA THR A 474 -42.96 -21.95 -11.40
C THR A 474 -43.15 -20.47 -11.20
N ILE A 475 -43.43 -19.77 -12.30
CA ILE A 475 -44.36 -18.66 -12.28
C ILE A 475 -45.69 -19.26 -11.80
N ALA A 476 -45.73 -19.73 -10.55
CA ALA A 476 -46.85 -19.58 -9.68
C ALA A 476 -46.95 -18.07 -9.53
N TYR A 477 -47.60 -17.48 -10.54
CA TYR A 477 -48.66 -16.52 -10.35
C TYR A 477 -49.26 -16.81 -8.98
N ASP A 478 -48.74 -16.12 -7.97
CA ASP A 478 -49.48 -15.99 -6.76
C ASP A 478 -50.68 -15.16 -7.17
N SER A 479 -51.79 -15.88 -7.17
CA SER A 479 -53.00 -15.64 -7.90
C SER A 479 -53.79 -14.49 -7.26
N PHE A 480 -53.22 -13.30 -7.30
CA PHE A 480 -53.88 -12.03 -7.13
C PHE A 480 -53.99 -11.49 -8.54
N GLY A 481 -55.14 -11.71 -9.19
CA GLY A 481 -55.35 -11.21 -10.56
C GLY A 481 -55.00 -9.72 -10.65
N ASP A 482 -54.65 -9.26 -11.83
CA ASP A 482 -54.59 -7.83 -12.17
C ASP A 482 -55.76 -7.62 -13.15
N SER A 483 -56.88 -7.15 -12.60
CA SER A 483 -58.17 -7.16 -13.28
C SER A 483 -58.33 -6.05 -14.32
N ASP A 484 -57.50 -5.00 -14.28
CA ASP A 484 -57.53 -3.88 -15.24
C ASP A 484 -56.21 -3.68 -16.03
N PHE A 485 -55.21 -4.49 -15.75
CA PHE A 485 -53.95 -4.63 -16.48
C PHE A 485 -53.09 -3.36 -16.44
N ASP A 486 -53.01 -2.71 -15.29
CA ASP A 486 -52.08 -1.61 -15.05
C ASP A 486 -50.69 -2.05 -14.55
N GLY A 487 -50.52 -3.31 -14.14
CA GLY A 487 -49.27 -3.84 -13.61
C GLY A 487 -49.22 -3.90 -12.08
N ILE A 488 -50.27 -3.49 -11.38
CA ILE A 488 -50.43 -3.59 -9.92
C ILE A 488 -51.45 -4.72 -9.62
N PRO A 489 -51.06 -5.78 -8.90
CA PRO A 489 -51.97 -6.88 -8.59
C PRO A 489 -53.16 -6.48 -7.68
N ASP A 490 -54.36 -7.03 -7.92
CA ASP A 490 -55.65 -6.73 -7.25
C ASP A 490 -55.60 -6.75 -5.70
N ASN A 491 -54.63 -7.44 -5.10
CA ASN A 491 -54.48 -7.53 -3.64
C ASN A 491 -53.75 -6.34 -3.02
N ILE A 492 -52.97 -5.61 -3.81
CA ILE A 492 -52.27 -4.38 -3.42
C ILE A 492 -52.81 -3.14 -4.14
N ASP A 493 -53.55 -3.34 -5.23
CA ASP A 493 -54.29 -2.31 -5.94
C ASP A 493 -55.50 -1.81 -5.12
N GLN A 494 -55.57 -0.49 -4.87
CA GLN A 494 -56.70 0.16 -4.19
C GLN A 494 -57.93 0.35 -5.10
N CYS A 495 -57.73 0.31 -6.41
CA CYS A 495 -58.77 0.32 -7.43
C CYS A 495 -58.66 -0.86 -8.42
N PRO A 496 -58.91 -2.13 -7.98
CA PRO A 496 -58.74 -3.39 -8.75
C PRO A 496 -59.55 -3.56 -10.05
N ASN A 497 -60.17 -2.53 -10.61
CA ASN A 497 -60.94 -2.61 -11.86
C ASN A 497 -60.81 -1.31 -12.68
N ALA A 498 -59.99 -0.36 -12.23
CA ALA A 498 -59.75 0.89 -12.90
C ALA A 498 -58.23 1.06 -13.05
N ARG A 499 -57.74 0.90 -14.27
CA ARG A 499 -56.33 0.97 -14.63
C ARG A 499 -55.65 2.26 -14.14
N GLU A 500 -54.54 2.15 -13.43
CA GLU A 500 -53.65 3.24 -13.02
C GLU A 500 -53.18 4.11 -14.19
N THR A 501 -52.92 5.39 -13.87
CA THR A 501 -52.45 6.45 -14.76
C THR A 501 -51.06 6.94 -14.36
N PHE A 502 -50.02 6.15 -14.64
CA PHE A 502 -48.60 6.50 -14.38
C PHE A 502 -48.24 7.94 -14.78
N ASN A 503 -48.16 8.84 -13.80
CA ASN A 503 -47.93 10.27 -13.98
C ASN A 503 -46.95 10.86 -12.94
N ARG A 504 -46.27 10.02 -12.16
CA ARG A 504 -45.33 10.34 -11.05
C ARG A 504 -45.99 10.85 -9.78
N TYR A 505 -47.31 10.85 -9.71
CA TYR A 505 -48.06 11.11 -8.49
C TYR A 505 -48.79 9.82 -8.13
N LEU A 506 -48.63 9.34 -6.90
CA LEU A 506 -49.32 8.15 -6.36
C LEU A 506 -49.35 6.87 -7.22
N ASP A 507 -48.42 6.72 -8.18
CA ASP A 507 -48.30 5.60 -9.13
C ASP A 507 -48.25 4.18 -8.51
N ASP A 508 -48.07 4.06 -7.19
CA ASP A 508 -47.99 2.78 -6.47
C ASP A 508 -49.33 2.31 -5.88
N ASP A 509 -50.40 3.14 -5.90
CA ASP A 509 -51.66 2.82 -5.22
C ASP A 509 -52.70 2.10 -6.09
N GLY A 510 -52.46 1.98 -7.40
CA GLY A 510 -53.33 1.31 -8.37
C GLY A 510 -54.64 2.05 -8.68
N CYS A 511 -54.84 3.23 -8.10
CA CYS A 511 -56.01 4.06 -8.35
C CYS A 511 -55.76 5.16 -9.36
N PRO A 512 -56.42 5.14 -10.55
CA PRO A 512 -56.23 6.17 -11.54
C PRO A 512 -56.48 7.53 -10.94
N ASP A 513 -55.41 8.32 -10.92
CA ASP A 513 -55.43 9.72 -10.55
C ASP A 513 -56.35 10.47 -11.50
N LEU A 514 -57.56 10.62 -11.00
CA LEU A 514 -58.76 10.98 -11.72
C LEU A 514 -58.54 11.86 -12.97
N ILE A 515 -58.67 11.28 -14.16
CA ILE A 515 -59.27 11.97 -15.31
C ILE A 515 -60.41 11.13 -15.88
N ALA A 516 -61.62 11.36 -15.36
CA ALA A 516 -62.82 10.71 -15.86
C ALA A 516 -64.04 11.63 -16.06
N ASP A 517 -63.90 12.93 -16.35
CA ASP A 517 -65.05 13.73 -16.84
C ASP A 517 -64.75 15.10 -17.50
N ASN A 518 -63.55 15.36 -18.01
CA ASN A 518 -63.31 16.49 -18.94
C ASN A 518 -63.82 17.85 -18.39
N LYS A 519 -63.53 18.11 -17.12
CA LYS A 519 -63.77 19.40 -16.49
C LYS A 519 -62.49 19.82 -15.81
N LEU A 520 -61.78 20.74 -16.47
CA LEU A 520 -60.65 21.51 -15.96
C LEU A 520 -60.77 21.71 -14.44
N THR A 521 -60.01 20.94 -13.68
CA THR A 521 -59.32 21.50 -12.54
C THR A 521 -58.23 22.35 -13.19
N SER A 522 -58.34 23.68 -13.03
CA SER A 522 -57.25 24.53 -13.45
C SER A 522 -56.03 24.13 -12.64
N ASP A 523 -54.91 24.00 -13.32
CA ASP A 523 -53.57 24.02 -12.77
C ASP A 523 -53.00 25.31 -13.38
N SER A 524 -53.08 26.37 -12.59
CA SER A 524 -52.95 27.75 -13.06
C SER A 524 -51.49 28.17 -13.28
N ASP A 525 -50.53 27.45 -12.71
CA ASP A 525 -49.09 27.65 -12.85
C ASP A 525 -48.37 26.48 -13.56
N GLY A 526 -49.02 25.33 -13.71
CA GLY A 526 -48.58 24.24 -14.57
C GLY A 526 -47.52 23.34 -13.95
N ASP A 527 -47.49 23.24 -12.63
CA ASP A 527 -46.55 22.38 -11.90
C ASP A 527 -47.02 20.93 -11.77
N GLY A 528 -48.25 20.62 -12.18
CA GLY A 528 -48.83 19.28 -12.09
C GLY A 528 -49.72 19.05 -10.87
N ILE A 529 -49.81 20.02 -9.95
CA ILE A 529 -50.73 20.01 -8.82
C ILE A 529 -51.94 20.90 -9.17
N VAL A 530 -53.14 20.38 -9.00
CA VAL A 530 -54.36 21.10 -9.40
C VAL A 530 -54.71 22.21 -8.39
N ASP A 531 -55.21 23.37 -8.84
CA ASP A 531 -55.53 24.58 -8.04
C ASP A 531 -56.33 24.30 -6.74
N ASN A 532 -57.09 23.21 -6.69
CA ASN A 532 -57.92 22.84 -5.53
C ASN A 532 -57.19 21.99 -4.47
N LEU A 533 -56.03 21.45 -4.81
CA LEU A 533 -55.09 20.74 -3.94
C LEU A 533 -53.80 21.54 -3.72
N ASP A 534 -53.53 22.49 -4.61
CA ASP A 534 -52.43 23.43 -4.54
C ASP A 534 -52.71 24.56 -3.51
N SER A 535 -51.77 24.74 -2.58
CA SER A 535 -51.78 25.79 -1.55
C SER A 535 -51.31 27.15 -2.10
N CYS A 536 -50.57 27.15 -3.20
CA CYS A 536 -50.14 28.30 -3.96
C CYS A 536 -50.55 28.22 -5.46
N PRO A 537 -51.86 28.27 -5.82
CA PRO A 537 -52.41 28.08 -7.18
C PRO A 537 -51.98 29.06 -8.30
N ASN A 538 -50.92 29.84 -8.14
CA ASN A 538 -50.39 30.70 -9.20
C ASN A 538 -48.85 30.77 -9.14
N GLN A 539 -48.20 29.90 -8.35
CA GLN A 539 -46.76 29.80 -8.24
C GLN A 539 -46.40 28.32 -8.38
N PRO A 540 -45.66 27.95 -9.44
CA PRO A 540 -45.35 26.55 -9.66
C PRO A 540 -44.44 26.02 -8.56
N GLU A 541 -44.77 24.84 -8.04
CA GLU A 541 -43.98 24.03 -7.12
C GLU A 541 -42.57 23.77 -7.66
N THR A 542 -41.63 23.64 -6.73
CA THR A 542 -40.25 23.21 -6.98
C THR A 542 -40.05 21.80 -6.44
N PHE A 543 -40.21 20.78 -7.30
CA PHE A 543 -39.98 19.38 -6.94
C PHE A 543 -38.52 19.14 -6.48
N ASN A 544 -38.29 19.12 -5.17
CA ASN A 544 -36.97 19.03 -4.55
C ASN A 544 -36.92 18.04 -3.37
N GLN A 545 -37.92 17.16 -3.23
CA GLN A 545 -38.09 16.14 -2.17
C GLN A 545 -38.48 16.69 -0.79
N PHE A 546 -38.64 18.01 -0.66
CA PHE A 546 -39.24 18.64 0.50
C PHE A 546 -40.62 19.14 0.11
N GLN A 547 -41.65 18.85 0.90
CA GLN A 547 -43.04 19.33 0.76
C GLN A 547 -43.69 19.38 -0.65
N ASP A 548 -43.15 18.65 -1.64
CA ASP A 548 -43.56 18.53 -3.07
C ASP A 548 -45.04 18.21 -3.36
N LYS A 549 -45.87 18.03 -2.33
CA LYS A 549 -47.29 17.70 -2.44
C LYS A 549 -48.20 18.89 -2.08
N ASP A 550 -47.66 20.02 -1.62
CA ASP A 550 -48.47 21.14 -1.14
C ASP A 550 -48.72 22.23 -2.20
N GLY A 551 -47.97 22.23 -3.30
CA GLY A 551 -48.14 23.13 -4.45
C GLY A 551 -47.50 24.51 -4.26
N CYS A 552 -46.78 24.73 -3.16
CA CYS A 552 -46.11 25.98 -2.89
C CYS A 552 -44.61 25.86 -3.13
N PRO A 553 -44.00 26.70 -3.99
CA PRO A 553 -42.56 26.66 -4.20
C PRO A 553 -41.83 26.81 -2.89
N ASP A 554 -41.17 25.73 -2.50
CA ASP A 554 -40.38 25.71 -1.31
C ASP A 554 -39.24 26.71 -1.43
N LYS A 555 -39.18 27.61 -0.44
CA LYS A 555 -38.04 28.51 -0.31
C LYS A 555 -36.88 27.75 0.31
N PHE A 556 -36.36 26.77 -0.42
CA PHE A 556 -35.07 26.22 -0.10
C PHE A 556 -33.99 27.19 -0.62
N VAL A 557 -33.41 27.91 0.33
CA VAL A 557 -32.03 28.35 0.20
C VAL A 557 -31.25 27.31 1.00
N PHE A 558 -30.46 26.47 0.34
CA PHE A 558 -29.59 25.43 0.94
C PHE A 558 -28.49 25.99 1.86
N THR A 559 -28.63 27.23 2.33
CA THR A 559 -27.63 27.97 3.10
C THR A 559 -28.26 28.74 4.26
N LEU A 560 -29.52 28.46 4.61
CA LEU A 560 -30.13 29.08 5.78
C LEU A 560 -29.79 28.22 7.00
N ASP A 561 -28.85 28.74 7.76
CA ASP A 561 -28.37 28.28 9.05
C ASP A 561 -28.63 29.49 9.98
N SER A 562 -29.78 29.46 10.65
CA SER A 562 -30.40 30.61 11.31
C SER A 562 -29.70 31.00 12.61
N ASP A 563 -28.99 30.07 13.25
CA ASP A 563 -28.17 30.26 14.44
C ASP A 563 -26.66 30.12 14.19
N MET A 564 -26.26 29.77 12.97
CA MET A 564 -24.88 29.78 12.45
C MET A 564 -23.97 28.76 13.13
N ASP A 565 -24.49 27.57 13.45
CA ASP A 565 -23.71 26.50 14.06
C ASP A 565 -23.07 25.53 13.04
N GLY A 566 -23.36 25.70 11.74
CA GLY A 566 -22.84 24.87 10.66
C GLY A 566 -23.78 23.73 10.23
N ILE A 567 -24.90 23.53 10.93
CA ILE A 567 -25.97 22.61 10.55
C ILE A 567 -27.09 23.45 9.96
N VAL A 568 -27.52 23.11 8.75
CA VAL A 568 -28.60 23.86 8.08
C VAL A 568 -29.93 23.64 8.81
N ASP A 569 -30.80 24.67 8.89
CA ASP A 569 -32.10 24.67 9.62
C ASP A 569 -33.00 23.44 9.35
N VAL A 570 -32.80 22.79 8.21
CA VAL A 570 -33.56 21.63 7.73
C VAL A 570 -33.06 20.30 8.29
N SER A 571 -31.79 20.26 8.68
CA SER A 571 -31.10 19.13 9.32
C SER A 571 -30.90 19.38 10.82
N ASP A 572 -31.21 20.59 11.29
CA ASP A 572 -31.10 21.02 12.67
C ASP A 572 -32.44 20.82 13.42
N ALA A 573 -32.41 20.11 14.55
CA ALA A 573 -33.56 19.89 15.41
C ALA A 573 -33.90 21.11 16.30
N CYS A 574 -32.97 22.05 16.46
CA CYS A 574 -33.09 23.32 17.15
C CYS A 574 -32.64 24.55 16.30
N PRO A 575 -33.31 24.88 15.17
CA PRO A 575 -32.88 25.90 14.17
C PRO A 575 -32.73 27.38 14.61
N LEU A 576 -32.77 27.66 15.90
CA LEU A 576 -32.63 29.00 16.47
C LEU A 576 -31.70 29.01 17.70
N GLU A 577 -31.18 27.85 18.10
CA GLU A 577 -30.29 27.67 19.23
C GLU A 577 -29.07 26.88 18.76
N PRO A 578 -27.89 27.53 18.67
CA PRO A 578 -26.73 26.90 18.05
C PRO A 578 -26.26 25.69 18.86
N GLU A 579 -25.88 24.63 18.16
CA GLU A 579 -25.29 23.41 18.69
C GLU A 579 -24.07 23.70 19.58
N THR A 580 -23.92 22.87 20.60
CA THR A 580 -22.75 22.82 21.47
C THR A 580 -21.97 21.54 21.20
N TYR A 581 -21.02 21.58 20.27
CA TYR A 581 -20.09 20.47 19.99
C TYR A 581 -19.38 19.98 21.26
N ASN A 582 -19.85 18.86 21.85
CA ASN A 582 -19.33 18.32 23.10
C ASN A 582 -19.18 16.79 23.09
N TYR A 583 -19.11 16.18 21.92
CA TYR A 583 -19.07 14.74 21.65
C TYR A 583 -20.31 13.99 22.13
N TYR A 584 -21.44 14.69 22.25
CA TYR A 584 -22.70 14.12 22.69
C TYR A 584 -23.81 14.66 21.81
N GLN A 585 -24.21 13.84 20.84
CA GLN A 585 -25.27 14.12 19.85
C GLN A 585 -25.04 15.37 18.98
N ASP A 586 -23.79 15.78 18.79
CA ASP A 586 -23.34 16.92 17.96
C ASP A 586 -23.80 16.94 16.48
N GLU A 587 -24.60 15.96 16.04
CA GLU A 587 -25.15 15.86 14.68
C GLU A 587 -26.62 16.31 14.60
N ASP A 588 -27.27 16.58 15.74
CA ASP A 588 -28.71 16.89 15.79
C ASP A 588 -29.04 18.39 15.82
N GLY A 589 -28.04 19.27 15.98
CA GLY A 589 -28.20 20.72 15.93
C GLY A 589 -28.77 21.34 17.21
N CYS A 590 -28.96 20.53 18.26
CA CYS A 590 -29.52 21.00 19.52
C CYS A 590 -28.46 21.12 20.62
N PRO A 591 -28.37 22.25 21.34
CA PRO A 591 -27.39 22.44 22.40
C PRO A 591 -27.61 21.45 23.55
N ASP A 592 -26.82 20.38 23.51
CA ASP A 592 -26.87 19.35 24.50
C ASP A 592 -26.01 19.68 25.71
N SER A 593 -26.51 19.31 26.89
CA SER A 593 -25.75 19.44 28.12
C SER A 593 -25.63 18.08 28.80
N THR A 594 -24.41 17.54 28.83
CA THR A 594 -24.11 16.38 29.66
C THR A 594 -24.21 16.81 31.12
N GLY A 595 -25.41 16.66 31.68
CA GLY A 595 -25.78 17.01 33.06
C GLY A 595 -25.11 16.13 34.13
N SER A 596 -23.81 15.88 34.01
CA SER A 596 -22.98 15.33 35.06
C SER A 596 -22.32 16.49 35.81
N ASN A 597 -22.68 16.63 37.09
CA ASN A 597 -21.86 17.38 38.05
C ASN A 597 -20.50 16.69 38.18
N VAL A 598 -19.63 16.91 37.21
CA VAL A 598 -18.20 16.85 37.43
C VAL A 598 -17.85 18.24 37.92
N SER A 599 -17.28 18.34 39.12
CA SER A 599 -16.71 19.60 39.58
C SER A 599 -15.57 19.90 38.62
N SER A 600 -15.84 20.63 37.53
CA SER A 600 -14.80 21.09 36.63
C SER A 600 -13.97 22.05 37.46
N TYR A 601 -12.72 21.66 37.68
CA TYR A 601 -11.70 22.62 38.06
C TYR A 601 -11.55 23.53 36.85
N THR A 602 -12.31 24.62 36.82
CA THR A 602 -12.04 25.72 35.89
C THR A 602 -10.74 26.33 36.38
N PHE A 603 -9.70 26.21 35.57
CA PHE A 603 -8.44 26.88 35.85
C PHE A 603 -8.67 28.40 35.79
N PRO A 604 -7.97 29.18 36.61
CA PRO A 604 -8.08 30.64 36.54
C PRO A 604 -7.80 31.12 35.11
N ASP A 605 -8.63 32.05 34.66
CA ASP A 605 -8.52 32.81 33.42
C ASP A 605 -8.72 34.27 33.88
N SER A 606 -7.60 34.97 34.04
CA SER A 606 -7.48 36.20 34.81
C SER A 606 -7.95 37.43 34.03
N ASP A 607 -7.88 37.40 32.69
CA ASP A 607 -8.34 38.48 31.80
C ASP A 607 -9.62 38.14 31.02
N GLY A 608 -10.04 36.87 31.01
CA GLY A 608 -11.33 36.42 30.52
C GLY A 608 -11.42 36.35 29.01
N ASP A 609 -10.32 36.07 28.33
CA ASP A 609 -10.27 35.90 26.88
C ASP A 609 -10.61 34.47 26.41
N GLY A 610 -10.72 33.51 27.34
CA GLY A 610 -11.09 32.12 27.06
C GLY A 610 -9.90 31.16 27.00
N ILE A 611 -8.67 31.63 27.21
CA ILE A 611 -7.47 30.82 27.38
C ILE A 611 -7.12 30.77 28.87
N ASP A 612 -6.82 29.58 29.43
CA ASP A 612 -6.52 29.47 30.86
C ASP A 612 -5.13 30.02 31.20
N ASP A 613 -4.93 30.62 32.39
CA ASP A 613 -3.70 31.29 32.86
C ASP A 613 -2.40 30.46 32.70
N ARG A 614 -2.49 29.14 32.49
CA ARG A 614 -1.32 28.26 32.28
C ARG A 614 -0.90 28.15 30.81
N LYS A 615 -1.83 28.41 29.90
CA LYS A 615 -1.66 28.39 28.44
C LYS A 615 -1.62 29.80 27.87
N ASP A 616 -2.10 30.77 28.62
CA ASP A 616 -2.04 32.18 28.33
C ASP A 616 -0.65 32.76 28.68
N ALA A 617 0.07 33.22 27.67
CA ALA A 617 1.36 33.88 27.81
C ALA A 617 1.22 35.31 28.34
N CYS A 618 0.03 35.91 28.24
CA CYS A 618 -0.32 37.26 28.65
C CYS A 618 -1.50 37.30 29.63
N VAL A 619 -1.50 36.45 30.67
CA VAL A 619 -2.45 36.30 31.82
C VAL A 619 -3.30 37.53 32.27
N ASP A 620 -2.86 38.77 32.07
CA ASP A 620 -3.57 39.99 32.45
C ASP A 620 -4.10 40.82 31.24
N GLU A 621 -3.85 40.40 29.99
CA GLU A 621 -4.14 41.13 28.75
C GLU A 621 -4.87 40.27 27.72
N GLN A 622 -6.19 40.49 27.64
CA GLN A 622 -7.10 39.74 26.76
C GLN A 622 -6.68 39.71 25.28
N GLU A 623 -6.68 38.50 24.72
CA GLU A 623 -6.46 38.19 23.30
C GLU A 623 -7.45 38.92 22.38
N ASN A 624 -6.98 39.25 21.17
CA ASN A 624 -7.75 39.97 20.17
C ASN A 624 -8.13 39.16 18.92
N PHE A 625 -8.17 37.82 19.00
CA PHE A 625 -8.75 36.87 18.02
C PHE A 625 -8.85 37.42 16.60
N ASN A 626 -7.69 37.71 16.01
CA ASN A 626 -7.61 38.39 14.72
C ASN A 626 -7.16 37.46 13.58
N GLY A 627 -7.01 36.17 13.86
CA GLY A 627 -6.57 35.13 12.93
C GLY A 627 -5.06 34.92 12.92
N TYR A 628 -4.32 35.52 13.85
CA TYR A 628 -2.85 35.42 13.93
C TYR A 628 -2.44 35.13 15.36
N LEU A 629 -1.88 33.93 15.58
CA LEU A 629 -1.36 33.46 16.87
C LEU A 629 -2.36 33.48 18.04
N ASP A 630 -3.67 33.48 17.74
CA ASP A 630 -4.80 33.50 18.70
C ASP A 630 -4.84 32.36 19.76
N TRP A 631 -3.85 31.47 19.80
CA TRP A 631 -3.74 30.37 20.77
C TRP A 631 -2.79 30.66 21.94
N ASP A 632 -2.02 31.76 21.91
CA ASP A 632 -1.03 32.09 22.93
C ASP A 632 -1.54 33.06 24.03
N GLY A 633 -2.74 33.63 23.87
CA GLY A 633 -3.37 34.54 24.82
C GLY A 633 -2.84 35.97 24.80
N CYS A 634 -1.95 36.33 23.87
CA CYS A 634 -1.34 37.65 23.80
C CYS A 634 -1.85 38.50 22.61
N PRO A 635 -2.46 39.67 22.84
CA PRO A 635 -3.11 40.45 21.78
C PRO A 635 -2.14 40.82 20.65
N ASP A 636 -2.29 40.13 19.53
CA ASP A 636 -1.39 40.29 18.40
C ASP A 636 -1.83 41.41 17.45
N VAL A 637 -0.89 41.91 16.65
CA VAL A 637 -1.21 42.82 15.55
C VAL A 637 -0.48 42.36 14.30
N LEU A 638 -1.22 42.21 13.21
CA LEU A 638 -0.66 41.95 11.88
C LEU A 638 0.45 42.97 11.58
N ALA A 639 1.70 42.47 11.56
CA ALA A 639 2.97 43.19 11.38
C ALA A 639 3.74 43.68 12.65
N ALA A 640 3.47 43.16 13.85
CA ALA A 640 4.45 43.18 14.94
C ALA A 640 5.11 41.80 15.10
N GLN A 641 6.42 41.77 15.32
CA GLN A 641 7.11 40.54 15.70
C GLN A 641 6.64 40.09 17.08
N SER A 642 6.40 38.78 17.22
CA SER A 642 6.00 38.10 18.46
C SER A 642 6.84 38.57 19.65
N THR A 643 6.17 39.08 20.67
CA THR A 643 6.78 39.47 21.94
C THR A 643 6.76 38.32 22.94
N THR A 644 7.26 37.15 22.55
CA THR A 644 7.73 36.14 23.50
C THR A 644 9.14 36.52 23.99
N PRO A 645 9.58 36.09 25.19
CA PRO A 645 10.78 36.63 25.82
C PRO A 645 11.99 36.33 24.94
N THR A 646 12.54 37.38 24.36
CA THR A 646 13.73 37.36 23.51
C THR A 646 14.84 36.61 24.23
N ARG A 647 15.11 35.37 23.83
CA ARG A 647 16.47 34.86 23.90
C ARG A 647 17.31 35.83 23.08
N ILE A 648 18.36 36.36 23.69
CA ILE A 648 19.18 37.38 23.07
C ILE A 648 19.77 36.75 21.80
N ASP A 649 19.46 37.36 20.67
CA ASP A 649 19.99 37.09 19.35
C ASP A 649 20.64 38.43 18.94
N SER A 650 21.94 38.51 19.17
CA SER A 650 22.70 39.75 19.16
C SER A 650 23.03 40.25 17.74
N ASP A 651 22.95 39.40 16.72
CA ASP A 651 23.19 39.74 15.31
C ASP A 651 21.96 39.55 14.39
N GLY A 652 20.92 38.87 14.88
CA GLY A 652 19.59 38.84 14.27
C GLY A 652 19.47 37.85 13.12
N ASP A 653 20.25 36.78 13.12
CA ASP A 653 20.26 35.77 12.06
C ASP A 653 19.26 34.61 12.27
N GLY A 654 18.64 34.54 13.44
CA GLY A 654 17.68 33.51 13.82
C GLY A 654 18.23 32.46 14.80
N TYR A 655 19.54 32.44 15.07
CA TYR A 655 20.15 31.67 16.14
C TYR A 655 20.28 32.53 17.40
N HIS A 656 20.03 31.94 18.57
CA HIS A 656 20.16 32.67 19.83
C HIS A 656 21.59 32.57 20.37
N ASP A 657 22.11 33.63 21.02
CA ASP A 657 23.48 33.74 21.57
C ASP A 657 23.94 32.52 22.42
N ALA A 658 23.01 31.72 22.95
CA ALA A 658 23.28 30.54 23.76
C ALA A 658 23.55 29.25 22.96
N ILE A 659 23.07 29.18 21.71
CA ILE A 659 23.23 28.05 20.78
C ILE A 659 24.03 28.46 19.53
N ASP A 660 24.13 29.76 19.28
CA ASP A 660 24.92 30.35 18.22
C ASP A 660 26.42 30.26 18.54
N SER A 661 27.18 29.67 17.62
CA SER A 661 28.64 29.54 17.72
C SER A 661 29.35 30.88 17.47
N CYS A 662 28.68 31.83 16.80
CA CYS A 662 29.13 33.19 16.53
C CYS A 662 28.09 34.25 16.94
N PRO A 663 27.82 34.46 18.26
CA PRO A 663 26.76 35.35 18.80
C PRO A 663 26.80 36.85 18.44
N THR A 664 27.59 37.29 17.48
CA THR A 664 27.73 38.71 17.10
C THR A 664 27.95 38.90 15.60
N GLU A 665 28.10 37.81 14.85
CA GLU A 665 28.24 37.86 13.40
C GLU A 665 27.15 36.96 12.79
N PRO A 666 26.24 37.53 11.99
CA PRO A 666 25.07 36.80 11.51
C PRO A 666 25.45 35.74 10.48
N GLU A 667 24.81 34.59 10.56
CA GLU A 667 24.88 33.47 9.62
C GLU A 667 24.67 33.91 8.16
N THR A 668 25.43 33.27 7.30
CA THR A 668 25.36 33.39 5.84
C THR A 668 24.67 32.17 5.26
N TRP A 669 23.34 32.24 5.15
CA TRP A 669 22.48 31.25 4.51
C TRP A 669 22.92 30.88 3.08
N ASN A 670 23.83 29.93 2.95
CA ASN A 670 24.51 29.60 1.70
C ASN A 670 24.47 28.08 1.40
N LYS A 671 23.76 27.30 2.22
CA LYS A 671 23.61 25.82 2.19
C LYS A 671 24.86 25.06 2.60
N TYR A 672 25.84 25.72 3.20
CA TYR A 672 27.03 25.13 3.81
C TYR A 672 27.03 25.55 5.28
N ASN A 673 27.19 24.57 6.18
CA ASN A 673 27.06 24.66 7.64
C ASN A 673 26.09 25.71 8.24
N ASP A 674 24.96 26.02 7.58
CA ASP A 674 23.90 26.94 8.06
C ASP A 674 23.25 26.56 9.43
N HIS A 675 23.78 25.58 10.16
CA HIS A 675 23.24 25.03 11.41
C HIS A 675 24.00 25.51 12.66
N ASP A 676 25.16 26.18 12.52
CA ASP A 676 26.00 26.55 13.67
C ASP A 676 25.89 28.05 14.06
N GLY A 677 25.19 28.86 13.25
CA GLY A 677 24.98 30.29 13.49
C GLY A 677 26.19 31.16 13.10
N CYS A 678 27.22 30.57 12.49
CA CYS A 678 28.43 31.28 12.13
C CYS A 678 28.48 31.59 10.63
N PRO A 679 28.84 32.83 10.24
CA PRO A 679 29.06 33.14 8.83
C PRO A 679 30.17 32.25 8.27
N ASP A 680 29.79 31.40 7.34
CA ASP A 680 30.69 30.57 6.59
C ASP A 680 30.67 30.90 5.10
N ILE A 681 31.50 30.20 4.33
CA ILE A 681 31.54 30.36 2.89
C ILE A 681 31.61 28.96 2.31
N ALA A 682 30.58 28.56 1.57
CA ALA A 682 30.58 27.33 0.80
C ALA A 682 31.92 27.15 0.04
N PRO A 683 32.60 25.99 0.12
CA PRO A 683 33.94 25.78 -0.46
C PRO A 683 34.00 26.10 -1.96
N GLU A 684 32.89 25.92 -2.68
CA GLU A 684 32.81 26.24 -4.10
C GLU A 684 32.82 27.75 -4.38
N GLN A 685 32.35 28.59 -3.45
CA GLN A 685 32.40 30.05 -3.58
C GLN A 685 33.78 30.63 -3.26
N GLN A 686 34.64 29.94 -2.49
CA GLN A 686 36.03 30.38 -2.27
C GLN A 686 36.89 30.32 -3.54
N ARG A 687 36.56 29.44 -4.50
CA ARG A 687 37.23 29.40 -5.81
C ARG A 687 36.95 30.66 -6.64
N PHE A 688 35.72 31.16 -6.64
CA PHE A 688 35.31 32.31 -7.45
C PHE A 688 35.70 33.67 -6.85
N VAL A 689 36.02 33.73 -5.56
CA VAL A 689 36.47 34.97 -4.89
C VAL A 689 37.98 35.21 -5.09
N HIS A 690 38.70 34.17 -5.53
CA HIS A 690 40.15 34.20 -5.67
C HIS A 690 40.64 33.81 -7.07
N ASP A 691 39.78 33.73 -8.09
CA ASP A 691 40.16 33.48 -9.49
C ASP A 691 39.34 34.47 -10.34
N ASP A 692 39.88 35.69 -10.48
CA ASP A 692 39.15 36.86 -10.98
C ASP A 692 38.88 36.78 -12.50
N ASP A 693 39.65 35.99 -13.26
CA ASP A 693 39.49 35.81 -14.71
C ASP A 693 39.03 34.41 -15.14
N LEU A 694 38.81 33.50 -14.16
CA LEU A 694 38.18 32.20 -14.30
C LEU A 694 38.96 31.23 -15.18
N ASP A 695 40.28 31.35 -15.22
CA ASP A 695 41.14 30.44 -15.95
C ASP A 695 41.47 29.16 -15.16
N GLY A 696 41.17 29.10 -13.86
CA GLY A 696 41.40 27.96 -12.98
C GLY A 696 42.66 28.08 -12.11
N ILE A 697 43.40 29.19 -12.17
CA ILE A 697 44.53 29.51 -11.30
C ILE A 697 44.10 30.62 -10.33
N ILE A 698 44.32 30.42 -9.02
CA ILE A 698 43.91 31.43 -8.03
C ILE A 698 44.85 32.64 -8.06
N ASN A 699 44.31 33.86 -7.95
CA ASN A 699 44.94 35.18 -7.87
C ASN A 699 46.22 35.25 -7.02
N ASP A 700 46.36 34.41 -5.99
CA ASP A 700 47.55 34.36 -5.10
C ASP A 700 48.72 33.57 -5.71
N GLU A 701 48.44 32.64 -6.62
CA GLU A 701 49.40 31.85 -7.41
C GLU A 701 49.50 32.33 -8.88
N ASP A 702 48.57 33.17 -9.30
CA ASP A 702 48.48 33.78 -10.62
C ASP A 702 49.30 35.09 -10.73
N LEU A 703 50.18 35.18 -11.73
CA LEU A 703 50.95 36.39 -12.03
C LEU A 703 50.16 37.45 -12.81
N CYS A 704 49.06 37.09 -13.47
CA CYS A 704 48.14 37.97 -14.20
C CYS A 704 46.66 37.76 -13.82
N PRO A 705 46.23 38.11 -12.58
CA PRO A 705 44.89 37.86 -12.03
C PRO A 705 43.67 38.50 -12.72
N LEU A 706 43.79 39.03 -13.92
CA LEU A 706 42.71 39.69 -14.66
C LEU A 706 42.71 39.33 -16.15
N ASP A 707 43.72 38.58 -16.60
CA ASP A 707 43.95 38.25 -17.99
C ASP A 707 44.13 36.71 -18.08
N PRO A 708 43.12 35.97 -18.57
CA PRO A 708 43.11 34.51 -18.44
C PRO A 708 44.20 33.85 -19.28
N GLU A 709 44.82 32.81 -18.72
CA GLU A 709 45.82 31.96 -19.35
C GLU A 709 45.29 31.33 -20.66
N ASP A 710 46.16 31.24 -21.68
CA ASP A 710 45.75 30.74 -23.01
C ASP A 710 46.07 29.26 -23.25
N TYR A 711 46.66 28.60 -22.25
CA TYR A 711 46.94 27.15 -22.19
C TYR A 711 47.61 26.63 -23.48
N ASP A 712 48.61 27.37 -23.99
CA ASP A 712 49.27 27.09 -25.26
C ASP A 712 50.43 26.08 -25.15
N GLY A 713 50.80 25.67 -23.93
CA GLY A 713 51.86 24.71 -23.63
C GLY A 713 53.19 25.36 -23.20
N ASP A 714 53.29 26.69 -23.20
CA ASP A 714 54.41 27.43 -22.61
C ASP A 714 53.93 28.12 -21.33
N ARG A 715 54.56 27.76 -20.21
CA ARG A 715 54.33 28.39 -18.89
C ARG A 715 52.88 28.49 -18.39
N ASP A 716 51.97 27.63 -18.86
CA ASP A 716 50.57 27.45 -18.41
C ASP A 716 50.30 27.29 -16.89
N THR A 717 51.33 27.34 -16.03
CA THR A 717 51.18 27.29 -14.58
C THR A 717 51.37 28.65 -13.91
N ASP A 718 51.66 29.70 -14.70
CA ASP A 718 51.99 31.02 -14.19
C ASP A 718 50.81 32.03 -14.30
N GLY A 719 49.70 31.63 -14.94
CA GLY A 719 48.44 32.36 -14.96
C GLY A 719 48.44 33.58 -15.89
N CYS A 720 49.40 33.64 -16.82
CA CYS A 720 49.59 34.78 -17.69
C CYS A 720 49.61 34.35 -19.16
N PRO A 721 48.74 34.91 -20.02
CA PRO A 721 48.76 34.59 -21.45
C PRO A 721 50.11 34.94 -22.08
N ASP A 722 50.73 33.92 -22.67
CA ASP A 722 52.05 34.02 -23.25
C ASP A 722 52.00 34.64 -24.67
N ASN A 723 52.65 35.79 -24.85
CA ASN A 723 52.74 36.51 -26.14
C ASN A 723 54.02 36.23 -26.94
#